data_AF-A0AAU6MK27-F1
#
_entry.id   AF-A0AAU6MK27-F1
#
_cell.length_a   1.000
_cell.length_b   1.000
_cell.length_c   1.000
_cell.angle_alpha   90.00
_cell.angle_beta   90.00
_cell.angle_gamma   90.00
#
_symmetry.space_group_name_H-M   'P 1'
#
loop_
_entity.id
_entity.type
_entity.pdbx_description
1 polymer ?
#
loop_
_entity_poly.entity_id
_entity_poly.type
_entity_poly.pdbx_seq_one_letter_code
_entity_poly.pdbx_strand_id
1 'polypeptide(L)'
;MNQPGAAPPRRTGANATLTGLLTRVPGRSGRVWEPHTVQLRPGHLRSSGAAAVRATRLVKDEDADAYGALRVFPNRKQRGRAAAFLAAGSPVTPALLDIVDDPGLPPALVTAWSPGASSVPLHALRERDDLDTMLAAGHRWTPAEALHTLVPLGRALDDLAHAGFTPLELSPDHLVLNSGSLALVGLGRHGYVPSEGRMPGPQGMSLPSALLLGEDLPPATTTGQDIAVRWREVQLRALTRLAGWMACGLPPAAWGPVHGPADLGGYLSAAGFQRVPALRPGHLADTLARAARHEEEARALRDFAEAEALLVYDDAAQGSGGGGRLDINPEVLRLGLLHDHGPKVIALAAFEQRRLGTRTATLLSGAGWVLLNPKDFAAQVCRAAAAAPRARLVVAGRIGGEDLRRIEAVRGGRAQRVDPDDLAGAVPRIAGRPADQLPYLTDRDMDAYSAELLGGVGGQAMRRRTFAAGWTLALGGTDQLPPRQRGKLLDQMTDCFGTNTELLVAVRARQNAPGMRKQNRLLDEARMRRLVAALSGVPGSVFRDCLMSALLGPAAEDLYDEAARRLLPVATRLATVFDPDLPVGAGALPMEDALRERPGIRRVGLYGRLCTAVTQVPPARLAAAVASMDDTLVAVLSEIPAPSLQFLAGRLEDPELLDLLRPHLQGDDLDLLSRYTPQMWRMLLDGLRQPEHLVTLGLGWVQIAAQDPAGAVDARVLLRIATDAQVPGHDAVRALLGTGPEHWATVCAHPLLAARWLAEQGALDIAEIVAAFPDPEDALAALGTEGLRHAHELGLDQRAMTVLGGYAQGLGRPLDEVLVAFRERGYESEQAAPFATAAAVEWSRLQCGRGKALGWIVGNVVERPGRIRDWAVDGTGLGRRVTEAVLGAPGTAAPVLDSLLATPALLPLLAGLGSPRQRAALLDLYAAEPEAVLDPRARRELPMILAAPDPGDALRTLLREGLGVLAQQLADRLRLSPEQRRALAGLGPLTGVLAPPSLEAVLTAGVRFGPRVAVAAAVVEQRLPGAADALTAWGPRWLPLLAGRSGERVLRLLVEQRERHGGQSGRLTPWLLAAGEDGLALVERFGSDALDLVLATDAPPADARLLGELLMLPGPAPVLHQLITGHGLPAATWSRAAALLAGGESADRVLLRLWSRGGAPTAATG
;
A
#
# COMPACT_ATOMS: atom_id res chain seq x y z
N MET A 1 -64.96 -19.86 -29.24
CA MET A 1 -64.33 -18.54 -29.03
C MET A 1 -64.05 -18.40 -27.55
N ASN A 2 -62.78 -18.52 -27.17
CA ASN A 2 -62.28 -18.36 -25.80
C ASN A 2 -61.57 -17.01 -25.70
N GLN A 3 -61.82 -16.25 -24.63
CA GLN A 3 -60.88 -15.24 -24.14
C GLN A 3 -60.35 -15.69 -22.77
N PRO A 4 -59.03 -15.85 -22.59
CA PRO A 4 -58.41 -15.99 -21.28
C PRO A 4 -57.84 -14.66 -20.77
N GLY A 5 -57.84 -14.54 -19.44
CA GLY A 5 -57.61 -13.32 -18.68
C GLY A 5 -56.19 -12.75 -18.71
N ALA A 6 -56.13 -11.45 -18.40
CA ALA A 6 -54.93 -10.65 -18.31
C ALA A 6 -54.07 -11.05 -17.10
N ALA A 7 -52.80 -11.36 -17.36
CA ALA A 7 -51.76 -11.51 -16.35
C ALA A 7 -51.35 -10.13 -15.78
N PRO A 8 -51.00 -10.03 -14.48
CA PRO A 8 -50.60 -8.76 -13.88
C PRO A 8 -49.21 -8.31 -14.37
N PRO A 9 -48.90 -7.01 -14.31
CA PRO A 9 -47.65 -6.46 -14.85
C PRO A 9 -46.43 -6.94 -14.06
N ARG A 10 -45.40 -7.41 -14.78
CA ARG A 10 -44.06 -7.71 -14.25
C ARG A 10 -43.45 -6.45 -13.63
N ARG A 11 -43.30 -6.44 -12.30
CA ARG A 11 -42.47 -5.46 -11.56
C ARG A 11 -41.01 -5.59 -12.01
N THR A 12 -40.53 -4.66 -12.84
CA THR A 12 -39.10 -4.35 -12.97
C THR A 12 -38.71 -3.43 -11.82
N GLY A 13 -38.15 -3.97 -10.73
CA GLY A 13 -37.78 -3.22 -9.54
C GLY A 13 -36.29 -3.32 -9.23
N ALA A 14 -35.60 -2.19 -9.18
CA ALA A 14 -34.21 -2.01 -8.78
C ALA A 14 -33.95 -2.21 -7.27
N ASN A 15 -34.77 -3.00 -6.56
CA ASN A 15 -34.71 -3.26 -5.12
C ASN A 15 -34.66 -4.77 -4.83
N ALA A 16 -33.65 -5.45 -5.35
CA ALA A 16 -33.31 -6.80 -4.91
C ALA A 16 -32.15 -6.71 -3.90
N THR A 17 -32.47 -6.65 -2.61
CA THR A 17 -31.54 -7.08 -1.57
C THR A 17 -31.33 -8.59 -1.74
N LEU A 18 -30.10 -9.01 -2.00
CA LEU A 18 -29.68 -10.42 -2.04
C LEU A 18 -29.69 -10.97 -0.60
N THR A 19 -30.87 -11.29 -0.06
CA THR A 19 -31.09 -11.89 1.26
C THR A 19 -30.98 -13.43 1.27
N GLY A 20 -30.21 -14.00 0.35
CA GLY A 20 -29.88 -15.43 0.34
C GLY A 20 -28.45 -15.63 -0.14
N LEU A 21 -27.54 -15.96 0.77
CA LEU A 21 -26.19 -16.39 0.43
C LEU A 21 -26.27 -17.75 -0.27
N LEU A 22 -26.11 -17.77 -1.59
CA LEU A 22 -25.78 -19.02 -2.28
C LEU A 22 -24.41 -19.49 -1.78
N THR A 23 -24.39 -20.66 -1.13
CA THR A 23 -23.17 -21.31 -0.64
C THR A 23 -22.34 -21.89 -1.78
N ARG A 24 -22.98 -22.21 -2.92
CA ARG A 24 -22.36 -22.79 -4.11
C ARG A 24 -22.85 -22.11 -5.38
N VAL A 25 -21.92 -21.69 -6.23
CA VAL A 25 -22.19 -20.99 -7.49
C VAL A 25 -21.62 -21.82 -8.64
N PRO A 26 -22.48 -22.56 -9.38
CA PRO A 26 -22.04 -23.37 -10.51
C PRO A 26 -21.73 -22.50 -11.72
N GLY A 27 -20.54 -22.66 -12.28
CA GLY A 27 -20.14 -22.03 -13.53
C GLY A 27 -20.29 -22.96 -14.74
N ARG A 28 -20.40 -22.37 -15.93
CA ARG A 28 -20.48 -23.10 -17.21
C ARG A 28 -19.24 -23.95 -17.49
N SER A 29 -18.10 -23.66 -16.86
CA SER A 29 -16.90 -24.49 -16.99
C SER A 29 -17.00 -25.81 -16.21
N GLY A 30 -18.09 -26.06 -15.48
CA GLY A 30 -18.27 -27.24 -14.63
C GLY A 30 -17.68 -27.09 -13.22
N ARG A 31 -17.10 -25.93 -12.90
CA ARG A 31 -16.57 -25.61 -11.57
C ARG A 31 -17.69 -25.17 -10.64
N VAL A 32 -17.51 -25.44 -9.35
CA VAL A 32 -18.40 -24.97 -8.28
C VAL A 32 -17.63 -23.98 -7.43
N TRP A 33 -18.12 -22.75 -7.37
CA TRP A 33 -17.47 -21.65 -6.67
C TRP A 33 -18.17 -21.34 -5.34
N GLU A 34 -17.41 -21.30 -4.25
CA GLU A 34 -17.91 -21.00 -2.91
C GLU A 34 -17.42 -19.60 -2.46
N PRO A 35 -18.27 -18.74 -1.87
CA PRO A 35 -17.84 -17.45 -1.33
C PRO A 35 -16.74 -17.62 -0.28
N HIS A 36 -15.66 -16.85 -0.40
CA HIS A 36 -14.50 -16.94 0.49
C HIS A 36 -14.23 -15.61 1.19
N THR A 37 -14.04 -15.63 2.51
CA THR A 37 -13.90 -14.44 3.37
C THR A 37 -12.47 -14.17 3.84
N VAL A 38 -11.53 -15.09 3.60
CA VAL A 38 -10.14 -14.98 4.09
C VAL A 38 -9.25 -14.25 3.07
N GLN A 39 -8.43 -13.31 3.57
CA GLN A 39 -7.38 -12.68 2.77
C GLN A 39 -6.28 -13.70 2.45
N LEU A 40 -6.12 -14.03 1.17
CA LEU A 40 -5.11 -14.99 0.72
C LEU A 40 -3.68 -14.42 0.76
N ARG A 41 -3.53 -13.08 0.75
CA ARG A 41 -2.26 -12.36 0.87
C ARG A 41 -2.47 -10.95 1.45
N PRO A 42 -1.53 -10.40 2.24
CA PRO A 42 -1.56 -8.99 2.64
C PRO A 42 -1.66 -8.07 1.41
N GLY A 43 -2.64 -7.16 1.38
CA GLY A 43 -2.76 -6.13 0.34
C GLY A 43 -3.46 -6.54 -0.97
N HIS A 44 -3.90 -7.80 -1.12
CA HIS A 44 -4.55 -8.25 -2.37
C HIS A 44 -6.07 -8.00 -2.41
N LEU A 45 -6.76 -7.89 -1.25
CA LEU A 45 -8.18 -7.55 -1.16
C LEU A 45 -8.50 -6.88 0.18
N ARG A 46 -9.19 -5.72 0.16
CA ARG A 46 -9.94 -5.20 1.31
C ARG A 46 -11.42 -5.49 1.06
N SER A 47 -12.11 -6.08 2.05
CA SER A 47 -13.55 -6.34 1.95
C SER A 47 -14.31 -5.01 1.93
N SER A 48 -14.90 -4.63 0.79
CA SER A 48 -15.96 -3.62 0.79
C SER A 48 -17.16 -4.18 1.54
N GLY A 49 -17.72 -3.41 2.48
CA GLY A 49 -18.83 -3.84 3.35
C GLY A 49 -19.93 -4.60 2.62
N ALA A 50 -20.44 -5.65 3.27
CA ALA A 50 -21.30 -6.72 2.74
C ALA A 50 -22.63 -6.28 2.08
N ALA A 51 -22.99 -4.99 2.10
CA ALA A 51 -24.31 -4.49 1.73
C ALA A 51 -24.48 -3.99 0.28
N ALA A 52 -23.42 -3.87 -0.53
CA ALA A 52 -23.55 -3.32 -1.89
C ALA A 52 -23.82 -4.42 -2.95
N VAL A 53 -24.95 -4.32 -3.65
CA VAL A 53 -25.39 -5.24 -4.75
C VAL A 53 -24.37 -5.36 -5.91
N ARG A 54 -23.40 -4.44 -6.00
CA ARG A 54 -22.36 -4.41 -7.04
C ARG A 54 -20.95 -4.76 -6.52
N ALA A 55 -20.81 -5.28 -5.30
CA ALA A 55 -19.51 -5.66 -4.74
C ALA A 55 -18.94 -6.90 -5.45
N THR A 56 -17.68 -6.83 -5.89
CA THR A 56 -16.89 -7.99 -6.32
C THR A 56 -16.71 -8.92 -5.11
N ARG A 57 -17.05 -10.21 -5.24
CA ARG A 57 -16.92 -11.21 -4.17
C ARG A 57 -15.79 -12.18 -4.48
N LEU A 58 -14.93 -12.46 -3.50
CA LEU A 58 -13.94 -13.52 -3.61
C LEU A 58 -14.66 -14.87 -3.54
N VAL A 59 -14.28 -15.78 -4.43
CA VAL A 59 -14.77 -17.15 -4.45
C VAL A 59 -13.62 -18.14 -4.55
N LYS A 60 -13.80 -19.35 -4.02
CA LYS A 60 -12.87 -20.48 -4.11
C LYS A 60 -13.54 -21.63 -4.87
N ASP A 61 -12.79 -22.32 -5.70
CA ASP A 61 -13.21 -23.56 -6.37
C ASP A 61 -13.35 -24.68 -5.31
N GLU A 62 -14.46 -25.40 -5.29
CA GLU A 62 -14.74 -26.46 -4.31
C GLU A 62 -13.71 -27.60 -4.40
N ASP A 63 -13.34 -27.97 -5.64
CA ASP A 63 -12.54 -29.17 -5.93
C ASP A 63 -11.02 -28.88 -6.06
N ALA A 64 -10.62 -27.62 -6.05
CA ALA A 64 -9.23 -27.20 -6.30
C ALA A 64 -8.83 -26.01 -5.44
N ASP A 65 -7.52 -25.87 -5.13
CA ASP A 65 -6.99 -24.67 -4.46
C ASP A 65 -6.84 -23.50 -5.45
N ALA A 66 -7.96 -23.17 -6.08
CA ALA A 66 -8.13 -22.17 -7.11
C ALA A 66 -9.12 -21.11 -6.61
N TYR A 67 -8.79 -19.85 -6.81
CA TYR A 67 -9.60 -18.73 -6.36
C TYR A 67 -10.06 -17.90 -7.55
N GLY A 68 -11.11 -17.13 -7.37
CA GLY A 68 -11.65 -16.26 -8.41
C GLY A 68 -12.44 -15.10 -7.83
N ALA A 69 -12.88 -14.21 -8.72
CA ALA A 69 -13.71 -13.07 -8.35
C ALA A 69 -15.06 -13.13 -9.08
N LEU A 70 -16.14 -13.27 -8.31
CA LEU A 70 -17.52 -13.27 -8.80
C LEU A 70 -18.02 -11.84 -9.04
N ARG A 71 -18.56 -11.61 -10.23
CA ARG A 71 -19.09 -10.30 -10.67
C ARG A 71 -20.51 -10.46 -11.21
N VAL A 72 -21.38 -9.54 -10.82
CA VAL A 72 -22.79 -9.54 -11.19
C VAL A 72 -23.09 -8.36 -12.12
N PHE A 73 -23.84 -8.61 -13.19
CA PHE A 73 -24.17 -7.61 -14.22
C PHE A 73 -25.67 -7.35 -14.27
N PRO A 74 -26.09 -6.11 -14.62
CA PRO A 74 -27.49 -5.76 -14.76
C PRO A 74 -28.24 -6.58 -15.81
N ASN A 75 -27.56 -7.07 -16.86
CA ASN A 75 -28.16 -7.90 -17.90
C ASN A 75 -27.13 -8.76 -18.65
N ARG A 76 -27.62 -9.79 -19.36
CA ARG A 76 -26.80 -10.73 -20.15
C ARG A 76 -26.01 -10.05 -21.27
N LYS A 77 -26.51 -8.94 -21.84
CA LYS A 77 -25.83 -8.20 -22.91
C LYS A 77 -24.56 -7.50 -22.38
N GLN A 78 -24.63 -6.90 -21.20
CA GLN A 78 -23.49 -6.27 -20.53
C GLN A 78 -22.49 -7.30 -20.00
N ARG A 79 -22.96 -8.44 -19.44
CA ARG A 79 -22.07 -9.57 -19.12
C ARG A 79 -21.35 -10.10 -20.36
N GLY A 80 -22.08 -10.35 -21.45
CA GLY A 80 -21.52 -10.87 -22.69
C GLY A 80 -20.48 -9.93 -23.31
N ARG A 81 -20.75 -8.63 -23.25
CA ARG A 81 -19.76 -7.58 -23.55
C ARG A 81 -18.53 -7.72 -22.65
N ALA A 82 -18.69 -7.72 -21.32
CA ALA A 82 -17.58 -7.87 -20.37
C ALA A 82 -16.75 -9.16 -20.57
N ALA A 83 -17.40 -10.29 -20.86
CA ALA A 83 -16.73 -11.56 -21.15
C ALA A 83 -15.93 -11.50 -22.45
N ALA A 84 -16.50 -10.93 -23.52
CA ALA A 84 -15.79 -10.70 -24.79
C ALA A 84 -14.61 -9.73 -24.62
N PHE A 85 -14.75 -8.72 -23.75
CA PHE A 85 -13.70 -7.75 -23.43
C PHE A 85 -12.56 -8.37 -22.59
N LEU A 86 -12.87 -9.20 -21.60
CA LEU A 86 -11.87 -9.93 -20.83
C LEU A 86 -11.11 -10.92 -21.73
N ALA A 87 -11.81 -11.59 -22.64
CA ALA A 87 -11.20 -12.47 -23.64
C ALA A 87 -10.25 -11.75 -24.62
N ALA A 88 -10.43 -10.44 -24.86
CA ALA A 88 -9.56 -9.66 -25.75
C ALA A 88 -8.16 -9.38 -25.17
N GLY A 89 -7.99 -9.48 -23.84
CA GLY A 89 -6.73 -9.21 -23.16
C GLY A 89 -5.67 -10.33 -23.24
N SER A 90 -6.02 -11.55 -23.66
CA SER A 90 -5.09 -12.67 -23.85
C SER A 90 -5.78 -13.94 -24.39
N PRO A 91 -5.08 -14.85 -25.12
CA PRO A 91 -5.59 -16.17 -25.52
C PRO A 91 -5.85 -17.13 -24.35
N VAL A 92 -5.31 -16.86 -23.15
CA VAL A 92 -5.53 -17.69 -21.94
C VAL A 92 -6.73 -17.19 -21.11
N THR A 93 -7.12 -15.91 -21.26
CA THR A 93 -8.25 -15.34 -20.50
C THR A 93 -9.56 -16.11 -20.67
N PRO A 94 -9.90 -16.66 -21.86
CA PRO A 94 -11.06 -17.54 -21.99
C PRO A 94 -11.06 -18.75 -21.03
N ALA A 95 -9.88 -19.30 -20.69
CA ALA A 95 -9.74 -20.42 -19.75
C ALA A 95 -9.78 -19.97 -18.27
N LEU A 96 -9.64 -18.67 -18.02
CA LEU A 96 -9.75 -18.03 -16.71
C LEU A 96 -11.14 -17.41 -16.47
N LEU A 97 -12.04 -17.47 -17.47
CA LEU A 97 -13.39 -16.95 -17.38
C LEU A 97 -14.38 -18.10 -17.21
N ASP A 98 -15.23 -17.98 -16.19
CA ASP A 98 -16.33 -18.89 -15.99
C ASP A 98 -17.66 -18.12 -15.98
N ILE A 99 -18.59 -18.52 -16.84
CA ILE A 99 -19.88 -17.84 -16.99
C ILE A 99 -20.85 -18.44 -15.99
N VAL A 100 -21.43 -17.61 -15.12
CA VAL A 100 -22.42 -18.03 -14.13
C VAL A 100 -23.82 -17.73 -14.67
N ASP A 101 -24.60 -18.77 -14.90
CA ASP A 101 -25.99 -18.72 -15.37
C ASP A 101 -26.99 -19.20 -14.30
N ASP A 102 -26.61 -19.09 -13.02
CA ASP A 102 -27.46 -19.48 -11.90
C ASP A 102 -28.77 -18.64 -11.86
N PRO A 103 -29.95 -19.28 -11.80
CA PRO A 103 -31.24 -18.57 -11.78
C PRO A 103 -31.48 -17.75 -10.50
N GLY A 104 -30.75 -18.03 -9.41
CA GLY A 104 -30.76 -17.29 -8.14
C GLY A 104 -29.85 -16.06 -8.13
N LEU A 105 -29.03 -15.84 -9.19
CA LEU A 105 -28.16 -14.66 -9.32
C LEU A 105 -28.53 -13.83 -10.56
N PRO A 106 -28.41 -12.49 -10.51
CA PRO A 106 -28.39 -11.71 -11.74
C PRO A 106 -27.20 -12.15 -12.63
N PRO A 107 -27.24 -11.93 -13.96
CA PRO A 107 -26.23 -12.47 -14.88
C PRO A 107 -24.80 -12.22 -14.40
N ALA A 108 -24.01 -13.28 -14.17
CA ALA A 108 -22.72 -13.15 -13.50
C ALA A 108 -21.58 -13.86 -14.25
N LEU A 109 -20.33 -13.50 -13.93
CA LEU A 109 -19.13 -14.20 -14.37
C LEU A 109 -18.10 -14.28 -13.24
N VAL A 110 -17.29 -15.33 -13.23
CA VAL A 110 -16.14 -15.49 -12.36
C VAL A 110 -14.86 -15.34 -13.18
N THR A 111 -13.94 -14.48 -12.71
CA THR A 111 -12.55 -14.46 -13.19
C THR A 111 -11.70 -15.31 -12.27
N ALA A 112 -11.35 -16.52 -12.69
CA ALA A 112 -10.48 -17.44 -11.99
C ALA A 112 -9.02 -17.00 -12.07
N TRP A 113 -8.25 -17.24 -11.01
CA TRP A 113 -6.80 -17.01 -10.95
C TRP A 113 -5.99 -18.24 -11.39
N SER A 114 -6.68 -19.32 -11.74
CA SER A 114 -6.08 -20.49 -12.39
C SER A 114 -7.04 -21.08 -13.43
N PRO A 115 -6.51 -21.56 -14.57
CA PRO A 115 -7.34 -22.17 -15.59
C PRO A 115 -7.85 -23.54 -15.09
N GLY A 116 -9.16 -23.76 -15.24
CA GLY A 116 -9.81 -25.02 -14.85
C GLY A 116 -9.88 -25.98 -16.02
N ALA A 117 -9.59 -27.26 -15.76
CA ALA A 117 -9.61 -28.33 -16.76
C ALA A 117 -8.84 -28.02 -18.07
N SER A 118 -7.87 -27.10 -18.04
CA SER A 118 -6.99 -26.83 -19.16
C SER A 118 -5.86 -27.86 -19.18
N SER A 119 -5.57 -28.44 -20.35
CA SER A 119 -4.44 -29.34 -20.56
C SER A 119 -3.08 -28.64 -20.55
N VAL A 120 -3.05 -27.31 -20.36
CA VAL A 120 -1.83 -26.52 -20.23
C VAL A 120 -1.34 -26.63 -18.78
N PRO A 121 -0.19 -27.28 -18.52
CA PRO A 121 0.23 -27.53 -17.17
C PRO A 121 0.71 -26.24 -16.49
N LEU A 122 0.17 -25.98 -15.30
CA LEU A 122 0.36 -24.76 -14.51
C LEU A 122 1.82 -24.44 -14.14
N HIS A 123 2.73 -25.42 -14.10
CA HIS A 123 4.15 -25.19 -13.86
C HIS A 123 4.83 -24.41 -15.01
N ALA A 124 4.19 -24.30 -16.17
CA ALA A 124 4.65 -23.48 -17.28
C ALA A 124 4.17 -22.01 -17.19
N LEU A 125 3.29 -21.67 -16.23
CA LEU A 125 2.69 -20.34 -16.08
C LEU A 125 2.85 -19.74 -14.67
N ARG A 126 3.18 -20.55 -13.66
CA ARG A 126 3.38 -20.09 -12.28
C ARG A 126 4.88 -19.92 -12.01
N GLU A 127 5.24 -18.71 -11.57
CA GLU A 127 6.47 -18.31 -10.85
C GLU A 127 7.59 -17.57 -11.61
N ARG A 128 7.72 -17.62 -12.95
CA ARG A 128 8.83 -16.93 -13.65
C ARG A 128 8.51 -15.57 -14.28
N ASP A 129 7.22 -15.25 -14.43
CA ASP A 129 6.75 -14.21 -15.35
C ASP A 129 5.88 -13.13 -14.67
N ASP A 130 5.63 -13.20 -13.36
CA ASP A 130 4.85 -12.19 -12.62
C ASP A 130 5.65 -10.90 -12.43
N LEU A 131 5.10 -9.75 -12.85
CA LEU A 131 5.87 -8.50 -12.88
C LEU A 131 6.26 -8.02 -11.47
N ASP A 132 5.39 -8.16 -10.48
CA ASP A 132 5.67 -7.79 -9.09
C ASP A 132 6.75 -8.68 -8.48
N THR A 133 6.67 -9.99 -8.74
CA THR A 133 7.64 -10.99 -8.30
C THR A 133 9.01 -10.77 -8.97
N MET A 134 9.03 -10.46 -10.27
CA MET A 134 10.26 -10.11 -10.99
C MET A 134 10.90 -8.85 -10.39
N LEU A 135 10.10 -7.81 -10.11
CA LEU A 135 10.59 -6.58 -9.48
C LEU A 135 11.09 -6.82 -8.04
N ALA A 136 10.38 -7.62 -7.25
CA ALA A 136 10.78 -8.02 -5.91
C ALA A 136 12.06 -8.88 -5.92
N ALA A 137 12.23 -9.74 -6.93
CA ALA A 137 13.44 -10.54 -7.17
C ALA A 137 14.62 -9.72 -7.73
N GLY A 138 14.46 -8.39 -7.87
CA GLY A 138 15.53 -7.49 -8.30
C GLY A 138 15.70 -7.38 -9.82
N HIS A 139 14.82 -7.98 -10.62
CA HIS A 139 14.84 -7.80 -12.08
C HIS A 139 14.53 -6.35 -12.43
N ARG A 140 15.33 -5.74 -13.30
CA ARG A 140 15.16 -4.35 -13.76
C ARG A 140 15.26 -4.33 -15.27
N TRP A 141 14.46 -3.47 -15.88
CA TRP A 141 14.56 -3.18 -17.31
C TRP A 141 15.34 -1.90 -17.53
N THR A 142 15.99 -1.77 -18.67
CA THR A 142 16.43 -0.44 -19.09
C THR A 142 15.22 0.41 -19.52
N PRO A 143 15.29 1.75 -19.48
CA PRO A 143 14.18 2.62 -19.88
C PRO A 143 13.58 2.26 -21.25
N ALA A 144 14.45 1.93 -22.22
CA ALA A 144 14.08 1.45 -23.54
C ALA A 144 13.29 0.13 -23.50
N GLU A 145 13.85 -0.89 -22.83
CA GLU A 145 13.23 -2.21 -22.72
C GLU A 145 11.89 -2.16 -21.95
N ALA A 146 11.80 -1.33 -20.91
CA ALA A 146 10.56 -1.11 -20.17
C ALA A 146 9.47 -0.56 -21.11
N LEU A 147 9.77 0.48 -21.88
CA LEU A 147 8.85 1.04 -22.86
C LEU A 147 8.48 0.04 -23.96
N HIS A 148 9.45 -0.74 -24.44
CA HIS A 148 9.22 -1.74 -25.49
C HIS A 148 8.31 -2.88 -24.99
N THR A 149 8.54 -3.33 -23.77
CA THR A 149 7.76 -4.36 -23.07
C THR A 149 6.29 -3.94 -22.88
N LEU A 150 6.03 -2.62 -22.72
CA LEU A 150 4.69 -2.06 -22.56
C LEU A 150 3.93 -1.86 -23.87
N VAL A 151 4.55 -1.98 -25.05
CA VAL A 151 3.90 -1.76 -26.35
C VAL A 151 2.64 -2.62 -26.56
N PRO A 152 2.66 -3.95 -26.29
CA PRO A 152 1.46 -4.78 -26.42
C PRO A 152 0.34 -4.34 -25.47
N LEU A 153 0.68 -3.97 -24.24
CA LEU A 153 -0.27 -3.44 -23.25
C LEU A 153 -0.89 -2.13 -23.76
N GLY A 154 -0.09 -1.19 -24.28
CA GLY A 154 -0.58 0.06 -24.84
C GLY A 154 -1.63 -0.13 -25.94
N ARG A 155 -1.43 -1.12 -26.82
CA ARG A 155 -2.43 -1.50 -27.84
C ARG A 155 -3.74 -1.96 -27.21
N ALA A 156 -3.66 -2.87 -26.24
CA ALA A 156 -4.83 -3.38 -25.53
C ALA A 156 -5.59 -2.26 -24.80
N LEU A 157 -4.88 -1.29 -24.19
CA LEU A 157 -5.51 -0.15 -23.52
C LEU A 157 -6.25 0.78 -24.48
N ASP A 158 -5.77 0.96 -25.71
CA ASP A 158 -6.47 1.74 -26.74
C ASP A 158 -7.70 1.00 -27.28
N ASP A 159 -7.59 -0.30 -27.55
CA ASP A 159 -8.71 -1.13 -27.99
C ASP A 159 -9.84 -1.15 -26.94
N LEU A 160 -9.47 -1.22 -25.66
CA LEU A 160 -10.42 -1.14 -24.54
C LEU A 160 -11.08 0.24 -24.42
N ALA A 161 -10.33 1.32 -24.64
CA ALA A 161 -10.88 2.67 -24.65
C ALA A 161 -11.86 2.91 -25.81
N HIS A 162 -11.56 2.36 -26.99
CA HIS A 162 -12.48 2.41 -28.13
C HIS A 162 -13.79 1.66 -27.84
N ALA A 163 -13.72 0.62 -27.00
CA ALA A 163 -14.89 -0.11 -26.50
C ALA A 163 -15.61 0.57 -25.31
N GLY A 164 -15.13 1.72 -24.84
CA GLY A 164 -15.73 2.50 -23.75
C GLY A 164 -15.21 2.20 -22.35
N PHE A 165 -14.03 1.57 -22.21
CA PHE A 165 -13.42 1.21 -20.93
C PHE A 165 -12.07 1.91 -20.71
N THR A 166 -11.75 2.28 -19.46
CA THR A 166 -10.45 2.89 -19.13
C THR A 166 -9.88 2.25 -17.87
N PRO A 167 -9.13 1.14 -18.00
CA PRO A 167 -8.55 0.44 -16.85
C PRO A 167 -7.37 1.21 -16.24
N LEU A 168 -7.33 1.32 -14.91
CA LEU A 168 -6.32 2.11 -14.18
C LEU A 168 -5.40 1.26 -13.30
N GLU A 169 -5.73 -0.01 -13.09
CA GLU A 169 -4.94 -0.99 -12.34
C GLU A 169 -3.77 -1.48 -13.20
N LEU A 170 -2.84 -0.58 -13.49
CA LEU A 170 -1.63 -0.86 -14.27
C LEU A 170 -0.44 -1.19 -13.37
N SER A 171 -0.65 -1.52 -12.10
CA SER A 171 0.43 -1.82 -11.16
C SER A 171 1.00 -3.23 -11.37
N PRO A 172 2.22 -3.51 -10.89
CA PRO A 172 2.90 -4.79 -11.11
C PRO A 172 2.11 -6.02 -10.68
N ASP A 173 1.30 -5.94 -9.62
CA ASP A 173 0.45 -7.04 -9.11
C ASP A 173 -0.71 -7.42 -10.03
N HIS A 174 -0.91 -6.68 -11.14
CA HIS A 174 -1.92 -6.96 -12.16
C HIS A 174 -1.32 -7.42 -13.49
N LEU A 175 0.00 -7.54 -13.59
CA LEU A 175 0.73 -7.69 -14.85
C LEU A 175 1.61 -8.94 -14.85
N VAL A 176 1.62 -9.67 -15.98
CA VAL A 176 2.47 -10.84 -16.20
C VAL A 176 3.19 -10.69 -17.54
N LEU A 177 4.50 -10.93 -17.55
CA LEU A 177 5.36 -10.92 -18.72
C LEU A 177 5.46 -12.33 -19.33
N ASN A 178 4.82 -12.61 -20.45
CA ASN A 178 4.95 -13.90 -21.13
C ASN A 178 5.64 -13.73 -22.48
N SER A 179 6.71 -14.50 -22.74
CA SER A 179 7.39 -14.55 -24.04
C SER A 179 7.80 -13.17 -24.60
N GLY A 180 8.26 -12.27 -23.72
CA GLY A 180 8.65 -10.90 -24.09
C GLY A 180 7.49 -9.93 -24.30
N SER A 181 6.26 -10.29 -23.93
CA SER A 181 5.08 -9.42 -23.99
C SER A 181 4.44 -9.28 -22.62
N LEU A 182 4.21 -8.03 -22.19
CA LEU A 182 3.51 -7.75 -20.94
C LEU A 182 1.99 -7.82 -21.14
N ALA A 183 1.32 -8.57 -20.27
CA ALA A 183 -0.11 -8.82 -20.32
C ALA A 183 -0.81 -8.37 -19.04
N LEU A 184 -2.01 -7.82 -19.19
CA LEU A 184 -2.86 -7.42 -18.08
C LEU A 184 -3.73 -8.61 -17.65
N VAL A 185 -3.39 -9.21 -16.52
CA VAL A 185 -4.04 -10.44 -16.02
C VAL A 185 -5.16 -10.08 -15.05
N GLY A 186 -5.16 -8.85 -14.53
CA GLY A 186 -6.17 -8.31 -13.62
C GLY A 186 -7.02 -7.19 -14.21
N LEU A 187 -7.76 -7.41 -15.30
CA LEU A 187 -8.80 -6.46 -15.71
C LEU A 187 -10.02 -6.55 -14.79
N GLY A 188 -10.07 -5.66 -13.80
CA GLY A 188 -11.32 -5.18 -13.22
C GLY A 188 -11.66 -5.66 -11.82
N ARG A 189 -10.80 -5.45 -10.83
CA ARG A 189 -11.19 -5.69 -9.44
C ARG A 189 -12.34 -4.76 -8.98
N HIS A 190 -12.55 -3.62 -9.67
CA HIS A 190 -13.42 -2.55 -9.16
C HIS A 190 -14.47 -1.92 -10.10
N GLY A 191 -14.76 -2.49 -11.27
CA GLY A 191 -15.93 -2.08 -12.06
C GLY A 191 -15.96 -0.58 -12.44
N TYR A 192 -14.84 -0.03 -12.91
CA TYR A 192 -14.77 1.35 -13.39
C TYR A 192 -15.77 1.58 -14.52
N VAL A 193 -16.71 2.49 -14.31
CA VAL A 193 -17.62 2.98 -15.36
C VAL A 193 -17.31 4.46 -15.56
N PRO A 194 -16.32 4.80 -16.41
CA PRO A 194 -15.92 6.20 -16.63
C PRO A 194 -17.09 7.11 -16.99
N SER A 195 -18.10 6.58 -17.71
CA SER A 195 -19.32 7.32 -18.07
C SER A 195 -20.22 7.71 -16.89
N GLU A 196 -20.03 7.12 -15.71
CA GLU A 196 -20.82 7.38 -14.49
C GLU A 196 -20.04 8.19 -13.44
N GLY A 197 -18.76 8.49 -13.65
CA GLY A 197 -17.92 9.27 -12.72
C GLY A 197 -17.75 8.69 -11.32
N ARG A 198 -18.01 7.39 -11.15
CA ARG A 198 -17.90 6.68 -9.87
C ARG A 198 -16.59 5.91 -9.77
N MET A 199 -15.88 6.17 -8.68
CA MET A 199 -14.62 5.55 -8.29
C MET A 199 -14.76 4.85 -6.94
N PRO A 200 -14.06 3.72 -6.71
CA PRO A 200 -13.73 3.27 -5.37
C PRO A 200 -12.77 4.28 -4.74
N GLY A 201 -12.94 4.56 -3.43
CA GLY A 201 -11.92 5.27 -2.68
C GLY A 201 -10.61 4.45 -2.59
N PRO A 202 -9.50 5.03 -2.10
CA PRO A 202 -8.21 4.33 -1.91
C PRO A 202 -8.34 3.02 -1.11
N GLN A 203 -9.36 2.96 -0.25
CA GLN A 203 -9.81 1.80 0.54
C GLN A 203 -10.08 0.54 -0.32
N GLY A 204 -10.42 0.73 -1.60
CA GLY A 204 -10.81 -0.32 -2.54
C GLY A 204 -9.89 -0.35 -3.76
N MET A 205 -8.59 -0.15 -3.57
CA MET A 205 -7.53 -0.40 -4.57
C MET A 205 -6.45 -1.28 -3.94
N SER A 206 -5.66 -2.01 -4.75
CA SER A 206 -4.46 -2.67 -4.23
C SER A 206 -3.41 -1.63 -3.82
N LEU A 207 -2.55 -1.97 -2.86
CA LEU A 207 -1.48 -1.07 -2.41
C LEU A 207 -0.55 -0.67 -3.57
N PRO A 208 -0.06 -1.58 -4.43
CA PRO A 208 0.72 -1.20 -5.62
C PRO A 208 -0.03 -0.25 -6.56
N SER A 209 -1.35 -0.43 -6.76
CA SER A 209 -2.17 0.50 -7.54
C SER A 209 -2.23 1.90 -6.90
N ALA A 210 -2.42 1.96 -5.58
CA ALA A 210 -2.41 3.23 -4.85
C ALA A 210 -1.04 3.93 -4.92
N LEU A 211 0.05 3.17 -4.85
CA LEU A 211 1.43 3.69 -4.97
C LEU A 211 1.76 4.15 -6.40
N LEU A 212 1.15 3.54 -7.42
CA LEU A 212 1.30 3.92 -8.83
C LEU A 212 0.50 5.20 -9.16
N LEU A 213 -0.74 5.27 -8.67
CA LEU A 213 -1.66 6.38 -8.96
C LEU A 213 -1.39 7.60 -8.06
N GLY A 214 -1.02 7.39 -6.80
CA GLY A 214 -0.88 8.48 -5.82
C GLY A 214 -2.18 9.25 -5.66
N GLU A 215 -2.08 10.59 -5.61
CA GLU A 215 -3.24 11.50 -5.55
C GLU A 215 -3.77 11.91 -6.93
N ASP A 216 -3.24 11.34 -8.02
CA ASP A 216 -3.49 11.76 -9.40
C ASP A 216 -4.78 11.12 -9.96
N LEU A 217 -5.91 11.59 -9.45
CA LEU A 217 -7.26 11.15 -9.82
C LEU A 217 -8.12 12.35 -10.25
N PRO A 218 -9.05 12.20 -11.20
CA PRO A 218 -9.95 13.29 -11.58
C PRO A 218 -10.84 13.69 -10.39
N PRO A 219 -11.12 14.98 -10.19
CA PRO A 219 -12.00 15.46 -9.13
C PRO A 219 -13.38 14.81 -9.20
N ALA A 220 -13.99 14.52 -8.04
CA ALA A 220 -15.33 13.90 -7.94
C ALA A 220 -16.46 14.73 -8.59
N THR A 221 -16.20 16.00 -8.91
CA THR A 221 -17.11 16.93 -9.60
C THR A 221 -17.08 16.82 -11.12
N THR A 222 -16.17 16.03 -11.69
CA THR A 222 -16.06 15.84 -13.15
C THR A 222 -17.23 15.00 -13.65
N THR A 223 -18.02 15.52 -14.59
CA THR A 223 -19.19 14.83 -15.17
C THR A 223 -19.26 15.08 -16.69
N GLY A 224 -20.07 14.31 -17.43
CA GLY A 224 -20.29 14.53 -18.87
C GLY A 224 -19.19 13.98 -19.79
N GLN A 225 -19.04 14.53 -20.99
CA GLN A 225 -18.13 14.01 -22.03
C GLN A 225 -16.64 14.16 -21.68
N ASP A 226 -16.27 15.13 -20.83
CA ASP A 226 -14.88 15.42 -20.46
C ASP A 226 -14.25 14.38 -19.52
N ILE A 227 -15.08 13.57 -18.87
CA ILE A 227 -14.61 12.60 -17.87
C ILE A 227 -13.76 11.50 -18.50
N ALA A 228 -14.13 11.03 -19.70
CA ALA A 228 -13.38 9.99 -20.40
C ALA A 228 -11.99 10.48 -20.83
N VAL A 229 -11.88 11.76 -21.23
CA VAL A 229 -10.61 12.40 -21.60
C VAL A 229 -9.68 12.47 -20.38
N ARG A 230 -10.18 12.96 -19.24
CA ARG A 230 -9.40 13.05 -17.99
C ARG A 230 -8.94 11.69 -17.48
N TRP A 231 -9.78 10.67 -17.58
CA TRP A 231 -9.39 9.31 -17.21
C TRP A 231 -8.30 8.74 -18.11
N ARG A 232 -8.36 9.04 -19.41
CA ARG A 232 -7.28 8.67 -20.32
C ARG A 232 -5.98 9.37 -19.95
N GLU A 233 -5.99 10.64 -19.57
CA GLU A 233 -4.78 11.33 -19.09
C GLU A 233 -4.14 10.67 -17.86
N VAL A 234 -4.96 10.25 -16.88
CA VAL A 234 -4.48 9.53 -15.69
C VAL A 234 -3.87 8.17 -16.07
N GLN A 235 -4.55 7.43 -16.96
CA GLN A 235 -4.03 6.15 -17.46
C GLN A 235 -2.67 6.30 -18.16
N LEU A 236 -2.49 7.37 -18.95
CA LEU A 236 -1.20 7.67 -19.57
C LEU A 236 -0.11 7.90 -18.52
N ARG A 237 -0.38 8.71 -17.50
CA ARG A 237 0.59 8.97 -16.42
C ARG A 237 0.90 7.72 -15.61
N ALA A 238 -0.09 6.90 -15.32
CA ALA A 238 0.10 5.60 -14.66
C ALA A 238 0.99 4.67 -15.50
N LEU A 239 0.77 4.61 -16.82
CA LEU A 239 1.60 3.82 -17.73
C LEU A 239 3.04 4.33 -17.79
N THR A 240 3.25 5.65 -17.79
CA THR A 240 4.60 6.24 -17.73
C THR A 240 5.28 5.97 -16.38
N ARG A 241 4.56 6.10 -15.27
CA ARG A 241 5.07 5.79 -13.93
C ARG A 241 5.45 4.33 -13.76
N LEU A 242 4.67 3.42 -14.35
CA LEU A 242 4.97 2.00 -14.41
C LEU A 242 6.29 1.74 -15.16
N ALA A 243 6.52 2.40 -16.30
CA ALA A 243 7.79 2.29 -17.01
C ALA A 243 8.98 2.74 -16.13
N GLY A 244 8.82 3.83 -15.38
CA GLY A 244 9.78 4.27 -14.36
C GLY A 244 10.01 3.23 -13.27
N TRP A 245 8.93 2.61 -12.77
CA TRP A 245 9.01 1.59 -11.72
C TRP A 245 9.70 0.32 -12.24
N MET A 246 9.40 -0.10 -13.48
CA MET A 246 10.10 -1.20 -14.13
C MET A 246 11.61 -0.95 -14.25
N ALA A 247 12.02 0.30 -14.47
CA ALA A 247 13.42 0.64 -14.61
C ALA A 247 14.18 0.71 -13.29
N CYS A 248 13.63 1.39 -12.28
CA CYS A 248 14.33 1.60 -11.00
C CYS A 248 13.94 0.63 -9.88
N GLY A 249 12.84 -0.09 -10.02
CA GLY A 249 12.29 -0.99 -9.00
C GLY A 249 11.60 -0.32 -7.83
N LEU A 250 11.52 1.01 -7.82
CA LEU A 250 10.84 1.77 -6.77
C LEU A 250 9.50 2.29 -7.28
N PRO A 251 8.40 2.11 -6.53
CA PRO A 251 7.14 2.73 -6.89
C PRO A 251 7.24 4.26 -6.80
N PRO A 252 6.45 5.02 -7.59
CA PRO A 252 6.48 6.49 -7.59
C PRO A 252 6.31 7.09 -6.20
N ALA A 253 5.34 6.60 -5.43
CA ALA A 253 5.08 7.07 -4.06
C ALA A 253 6.23 6.78 -3.06
N ALA A 254 7.11 5.80 -3.34
CA ALA A 254 8.30 5.55 -2.53
C ALA A 254 9.46 6.50 -2.87
N TRP A 255 9.42 7.14 -4.04
CA TRP A 255 10.34 8.23 -4.42
C TRP A 255 9.90 9.57 -3.81
N GLY A 256 8.59 9.77 -3.64
CA GLY A 256 7.96 10.94 -3.05
C GLY A 256 6.62 11.28 -3.72
N PRO A 257 5.97 12.39 -3.33
CA PRO A 257 4.78 12.88 -4.02
C PRO A 257 5.07 13.22 -5.49
N VAL A 258 4.46 12.49 -6.44
CA VAL A 258 4.56 12.73 -7.90
C VAL A 258 3.24 13.30 -8.41
N HIS A 259 2.95 14.57 -8.13
CA HIS A 259 1.62 15.16 -8.35
C HIS A 259 1.44 15.82 -9.73
N GLY A 260 2.52 16.02 -10.49
CA GLY A 260 2.43 16.67 -11.80
C GLY A 260 3.53 16.31 -12.81
N PRO A 261 3.50 16.95 -14.00
CA PRO A 261 4.46 16.67 -15.07
C PRO A 261 5.93 16.94 -14.70
N ALA A 262 6.20 17.94 -13.85
CA ALA A 262 7.55 18.25 -13.39
C ALA A 262 8.10 17.17 -12.45
N ASP A 263 7.30 16.74 -11.47
CA ASP A 263 7.68 15.65 -10.54
C ASP A 263 7.82 14.32 -11.28
N LEU A 264 6.96 14.06 -12.26
CA LEU A 264 7.05 12.90 -13.14
C LEU A 264 8.37 12.93 -13.93
N GLY A 265 8.80 14.10 -14.38
CA GLY A 265 10.12 14.30 -15.00
C GLY A 265 11.27 13.97 -14.05
N GLY A 266 11.20 14.45 -12.80
CA GLY A 266 12.19 14.16 -11.76
C GLY A 266 12.29 12.67 -11.44
N TYR A 267 11.14 12.00 -11.26
CA TYR A 267 11.06 10.57 -11.02
C TYR A 267 11.63 9.74 -12.17
N LEU A 268 11.25 10.05 -13.41
CA LEU A 268 11.75 9.32 -14.59
C LEU A 268 13.24 9.55 -14.82
N SER A 269 13.73 10.77 -14.57
CA SER A 269 15.16 11.06 -14.62
C SER A 269 15.94 10.25 -13.58
N ALA A 270 15.43 10.15 -12.35
CA ALA A 270 16.01 9.30 -11.31
C ALA A 270 15.95 7.80 -11.68
N ALA A 271 14.92 7.39 -12.44
CA ALA A 271 14.80 6.03 -12.99
C ALA A 271 15.64 5.79 -14.26
N GLY A 272 16.45 6.76 -14.70
CA GLY A 272 17.41 6.62 -15.80
C GLY A 272 16.88 7.04 -17.18
N PHE A 273 15.64 7.52 -17.29
CA PHE A 273 15.09 8.05 -18.54
C PHE A 273 15.76 9.39 -18.89
N GLN A 274 16.07 9.57 -20.18
CA GLN A 274 16.58 10.84 -20.68
C GLN A 274 15.49 11.92 -20.72
N ARG A 275 14.24 11.51 -20.94
CA ARG A 275 13.10 12.41 -21.05
C ARG A 275 11.79 11.73 -20.69
N VAL A 276 10.77 12.55 -20.46
CA VAL A 276 9.39 12.06 -20.23
C VAL A 276 8.82 11.54 -21.56
N PRO A 277 8.39 10.27 -21.65
CA PRO A 277 7.72 9.72 -22.83
C PRO A 277 6.45 10.50 -23.20
N ALA A 278 6.37 10.98 -24.43
CA ALA A 278 5.19 11.67 -24.95
C ALA A 278 4.15 10.67 -25.50
N LEU A 279 3.39 10.05 -24.59
CA LEU A 279 2.33 9.11 -24.93
C LEU A 279 1.08 9.82 -25.46
N ARG A 280 0.35 9.21 -26.40
CA ARG A 280 -0.91 9.77 -26.94
C ARG A 280 -2.07 8.76 -26.86
N PRO A 281 -3.24 9.15 -26.34
CA PRO A 281 -4.42 8.27 -26.37
C PRO A 281 -4.78 7.86 -27.80
N GLY A 282 -5.18 6.59 -28.00
CA GLY A 282 -5.52 6.03 -29.31
C GLY A 282 -4.31 5.66 -30.18
N HIS A 283 -3.09 6.00 -29.76
CA HIS A 283 -1.82 5.68 -30.42
C HIS A 283 -0.73 5.28 -29.41
N LEU A 284 -1.12 4.64 -28.30
CA LEU A 284 -0.22 4.29 -27.21
C LEU A 284 0.87 3.33 -27.68
N ALA A 285 0.54 2.28 -28.43
CA ALA A 285 1.52 1.35 -28.96
C ALA A 285 2.60 2.05 -29.81
N ASP A 286 2.19 2.92 -30.73
CA ASP A 286 3.09 3.67 -31.61
C ASP A 286 3.93 4.70 -30.85
N THR A 287 3.34 5.39 -29.87
CA THR A 287 4.05 6.39 -29.06
C THR A 287 5.00 5.75 -28.06
N LEU A 288 4.66 4.59 -27.47
CA LEU A 288 5.58 3.77 -26.68
C LEU A 288 6.75 3.26 -27.53
N ALA A 289 6.48 2.69 -28.71
CA ALA A 289 7.53 2.19 -29.59
C ALA A 289 8.45 3.30 -30.13
N ARG A 290 7.93 4.52 -30.32
CA ARG A 290 8.77 5.69 -30.64
C ARG A 290 9.56 6.16 -29.42
N ALA A 291 8.96 6.21 -28.24
CA ALA A 291 9.67 6.60 -27.02
C ALA A 291 10.80 5.62 -26.69
N ALA A 292 10.55 4.31 -26.83
CA ALA A 292 11.55 3.25 -26.67
C ALA A 292 12.73 3.49 -27.61
N ARG A 293 12.48 3.63 -28.92
CA ARG A 293 13.53 3.93 -29.92
C ARG A 293 14.37 5.15 -29.58
N HIS A 294 13.75 6.21 -29.06
CA HIS A 294 14.50 7.40 -28.71
C HIS A 294 15.34 7.24 -27.43
N GLU A 295 14.86 6.48 -26.44
CA GLU A 295 15.67 6.11 -25.27
C GLU A 295 16.81 5.17 -25.68
N GLU A 296 16.57 4.25 -26.63
CA GLU A 296 17.60 3.40 -27.25
C GLU A 296 18.65 4.24 -27.97
N GLU A 297 18.24 5.20 -28.80
CA GLU A 297 19.15 6.12 -29.50
C GLU A 297 19.97 6.97 -28.53
N ALA A 298 19.33 7.51 -27.48
CA ALA A 298 19.99 8.34 -26.48
C ALA A 298 20.93 7.53 -25.58
N ARG A 299 20.62 6.26 -25.31
CA ARG A 299 21.53 5.31 -24.67
C ARG A 299 22.68 4.95 -25.59
N ALA A 300 22.41 4.57 -26.84
CA ALA A 300 23.43 4.23 -27.82
C ALA A 300 24.42 5.39 -28.03
N LEU A 301 23.97 6.65 -28.02
CA LEU A 301 24.85 7.82 -28.11
C LEU A 301 25.78 7.96 -26.89
N ARG A 302 25.29 7.67 -25.67
CA ARG A 302 26.12 7.63 -24.46
C ARG A 302 27.08 6.45 -24.48
N ASP A 303 26.58 5.26 -24.82
CA ASP A 303 27.38 4.04 -24.94
C ASP A 303 28.49 4.24 -25.98
N PHE A 304 28.21 4.89 -27.12
CA PHE A 304 29.24 5.26 -28.09
C PHE A 304 30.27 6.21 -27.47
N ALA A 305 29.87 7.27 -26.77
CA ALA A 305 30.81 8.21 -26.17
C ALA A 305 31.72 7.58 -25.09
N GLU A 306 31.20 6.58 -24.37
CA GLU A 306 31.92 5.85 -23.31
C GLU A 306 32.65 4.60 -23.83
N ALA A 307 32.52 4.26 -25.11
CA ALA A 307 33.11 3.07 -25.68
C ALA A 307 34.63 3.08 -25.57
N GLU A 308 35.20 2.01 -25.02
CA GLU A 308 36.64 1.78 -24.97
C GLU A 308 37.11 0.90 -26.13
N ALA A 309 36.20 0.13 -26.76
CA ALA A 309 36.48 -0.60 -27.99
C ALA A 309 35.31 -0.61 -28.96
N LEU A 310 35.62 -0.48 -30.26
CA LEU A 310 34.69 -0.63 -31.38
C LEU A 310 35.14 -1.81 -32.22
N LEU A 311 34.31 -2.84 -32.32
CA LEU A 311 34.54 -4.03 -33.14
C LEU A 311 33.64 -4.00 -34.36
N VAL A 312 34.23 -4.21 -35.55
CA VAL A 312 33.51 -4.19 -36.82
C VAL A 312 33.74 -5.46 -37.62
N TYR A 313 32.67 -5.99 -38.22
CA TYR A 313 32.70 -7.18 -39.08
C TYR A 313 31.87 -6.93 -40.35
N ASP A 314 32.50 -7.03 -41.52
CA ASP A 314 31.80 -6.93 -42.80
C ASP A 314 31.71 -8.30 -43.47
N ASP A 315 30.52 -8.90 -43.47
CA ASP A 315 30.32 -10.22 -44.05
C ASP A 315 30.59 -10.22 -45.57
N ALA A 316 30.32 -9.15 -46.31
CA ALA A 316 30.59 -9.13 -47.76
C ALA A 316 32.10 -9.17 -48.04
N ALA A 317 32.88 -8.39 -47.30
CA ALA A 317 34.32 -8.27 -47.49
C ALA A 317 35.12 -9.55 -47.16
N GLN A 318 34.58 -10.51 -46.40
CA GLN A 318 35.33 -11.72 -46.09
C GLN A 318 35.70 -12.56 -47.32
N GLY A 319 35.00 -12.39 -48.44
CA GLY A 319 35.27 -13.11 -49.70
C GLY A 319 36.11 -12.34 -50.73
N SER A 320 36.55 -11.10 -50.46
CA SER A 320 37.07 -10.20 -51.49
C SER A 320 38.59 -10.33 -51.80
N GLY A 321 39.23 -11.46 -51.47
CA GLY A 321 40.71 -11.60 -51.48
C GLY A 321 41.32 -12.71 -52.34
N GLY A 322 40.59 -13.30 -53.30
CA GLY A 322 41.12 -14.30 -54.25
C GLY A 322 41.41 -15.70 -53.67
N GLY A 323 41.76 -15.81 -52.39
CA GLY A 323 41.85 -17.06 -51.63
C GLY A 323 40.64 -17.22 -50.72
N GLY A 324 39.61 -17.92 -51.19
CA GLY A 324 38.45 -18.32 -50.40
C GLY A 324 37.75 -17.20 -49.61
N ARG A 325 36.81 -17.59 -48.75
CA ARG A 325 36.19 -16.70 -47.78
C ARG A 325 36.88 -16.94 -46.44
N LEU A 326 37.30 -15.88 -45.75
CA LEU A 326 37.97 -16.00 -44.45
C LEU A 326 37.12 -16.79 -43.45
N ASP A 327 37.75 -17.77 -42.82
CA ASP A 327 37.14 -18.57 -41.77
C ASP A 327 37.44 -17.93 -40.41
N ILE A 328 36.70 -16.86 -40.11
CA ILE A 328 36.82 -16.12 -38.85
C ILE A 328 35.49 -16.12 -38.10
N ASN A 329 35.55 -16.36 -36.80
CA ASN A 329 34.44 -16.21 -35.88
C ASN A 329 34.54 -14.87 -35.15
N PRO A 330 33.80 -13.83 -35.58
CA PRO A 330 33.92 -12.49 -35.00
C PRO A 330 33.47 -12.43 -33.53
N GLU A 331 32.59 -13.34 -33.09
CA GLU A 331 32.13 -13.37 -31.69
C GLU A 331 33.28 -13.61 -30.70
N VAL A 332 34.28 -14.39 -31.09
CA VAL A 332 35.49 -14.62 -30.29
C VAL A 332 36.21 -13.32 -29.96
N LEU A 333 36.29 -12.41 -30.94
CA LEU A 333 36.92 -11.10 -30.75
C LEU A 333 36.07 -10.20 -29.86
N ARG A 334 34.74 -10.28 -29.95
CA ARG A 334 33.86 -9.53 -29.06
C ARG A 334 34.01 -9.98 -27.62
N LEU A 335 33.94 -11.30 -27.37
CA LEU A 335 34.12 -11.87 -26.02
C LEU A 335 35.52 -11.55 -25.46
N GLY A 336 36.55 -11.55 -26.32
CA GLY A 336 37.89 -11.14 -25.93
C GLY A 336 38.02 -9.64 -25.60
N LEU A 337 37.36 -8.77 -26.35
CA LEU A 337 37.33 -7.34 -26.05
C LEU A 337 36.51 -7.05 -24.78
N LEU A 338 35.41 -7.79 -24.55
CA LEU A 338 34.63 -7.71 -23.31
C LEU A 338 35.48 -8.11 -22.10
N HIS A 339 36.41 -9.06 -22.27
CA HIS A 339 37.37 -9.43 -21.24
C HIS A 339 38.32 -8.27 -20.89
N ASP A 340 38.78 -7.51 -21.90
CA ASP A 340 39.74 -6.41 -21.69
C ASP A 340 39.07 -5.11 -21.21
N HIS A 341 37.86 -4.81 -21.71
CA HIS A 341 37.22 -3.49 -21.60
C HIS A 341 35.85 -3.51 -20.91
N GLY A 342 35.35 -4.68 -20.49
CA GLY A 342 34.04 -4.82 -19.88
C GLY A 342 32.88 -4.40 -20.81
N PRO A 343 31.80 -3.79 -20.31
CA PRO A 343 30.61 -3.42 -21.10
C PRO A 343 30.85 -2.41 -22.22
N LYS A 344 31.98 -1.69 -22.18
CA LYS A 344 32.26 -0.54 -23.06
C LYS A 344 32.74 -0.98 -24.45
N VAL A 345 32.27 -2.14 -24.91
CA VAL A 345 32.60 -2.75 -26.20
C VAL A 345 31.38 -2.70 -27.08
N ILE A 346 31.52 -2.05 -28.23
CA ILE A 346 30.45 -1.93 -29.22
C ILE A 346 30.81 -2.76 -30.43
N ALA A 347 29.92 -3.67 -30.83
CA ALA A 347 30.14 -4.59 -31.94
C ALA A 347 29.10 -4.38 -33.05
N LEU A 348 29.58 -4.07 -34.25
CA LEU A 348 28.77 -3.74 -35.43
C LEU A 348 29.09 -4.74 -36.55
N ALA A 349 28.08 -5.38 -37.13
CA ALA A 349 28.26 -6.33 -38.22
C ALA A 349 27.37 -6.04 -39.42
N ALA A 350 27.92 -6.06 -40.63
CA ALA A 350 27.14 -5.92 -41.86
C ALA A 350 26.78 -7.28 -42.45
N PHE A 351 25.49 -7.50 -42.77
CA PHE A 351 25.02 -8.68 -43.50
C PHE A 351 24.03 -8.29 -44.60
N GLU A 352 24.24 -8.83 -45.80
CA GLU A 352 23.23 -8.78 -46.84
C GLU A 352 21.95 -9.52 -46.40
N GLN A 353 20.77 -9.03 -46.82
CA GLN A 353 19.48 -9.55 -46.40
C GLN A 353 19.33 -11.07 -46.61
N ARG A 354 19.83 -11.59 -47.75
CA ARG A 354 19.85 -13.01 -48.09
C ARG A 354 20.72 -13.87 -47.15
N ARG A 355 21.62 -13.25 -46.38
CA ARG A 355 22.57 -13.92 -45.47
C ARG A 355 22.23 -13.77 -44.00
N LEU A 356 21.14 -13.08 -43.66
CA LEU A 356 20.65 -12.99 -42.28
C LEU A 356 20.28 -14.35 -41.69
N GLY A 357 19.94 -15.34 -42.53
CA GLY A 357 19.70 -16.74 -42.12
C GLY A 357 20.97 -17.59 -41.95
N THR A 358 22.17 -17.03 -42.13
CA THR A 358 23.41 -17.79 -41.93
C THR A 358 23.67 -18.08 -40.45
N ARG A 359 24.45 -19.13 -40.17
CA ARG A 359 24.83 -19.52 -38.80
C ARG A 359 25.54 -18.38 -38.07
N THR A 360 26.48 -17.71 -38.73
CA THR A 360 27.21 -16.55 -38.21
C THR A 360 26.25 -15.40 -37.90
N ALA A 361 25.40 -14.96 -38.84
CA ALA A 361 24.45 -13.88 -38.60
C ALA A 361 23.53 -14.17 -37.41
N THR A 362 23.07 -15.41 -37.28
CA THR A 362 22.18 -15.79 -36.18
C THR A 362 22.91 -15.85 -34.83
N LEU A 363 24.18 -16.28 -34.81
CA LEU A 363 25.02 -16.24 -33.61
C LEU A 363 25.20 -14.79 -33.13
N LEU A 364 25.63 -13.90 -34.03
CA LEU A 364 25.93 -12.51 -33.69
C LEU A 364 24.68 -11.76 -33.24
N SER A 365 23.53 -11.99 -33.89
CA SER A 365 22.23 -11.44 -33.47
C SER A 365 21.91 -11.79 -32.01
N GLY A 366 22.09 -13.05 -31.61
CA GLY A 366 21.83 -13.52 -30.24
C GLY A 366 22.90 -13.12 -29.23
N ALA A 367 24.07 -12.65 -29.69
CA ALA A 367 25.20 -12.29 -28.85
C ALA A 367 25.29 -10.78 -28.57
N GLY A 368 24.32 -9.98 -29.02
CA GLY A 368 24.33 -8.52 -28.77
C GLY A 368 25.15 -7.71 -29.78
N TRP A 369 25.36 -8.24 -30.99
CA TRP A 369 25.86 -7.44 -32.11
C TRP A 369 24.75 -6.61 -32.72
N VAL A 370 25.10 -5.39 -33.12
CA VAL A 370 24.23 -4.56 -33.97
C VAL A 370 24.42 -5.00 -35.41
N LEU A 371 23.40 -5.67 -35.96
CA LEU A 371 23.39 -6.08 -37.36
C LEU A 371 22.89 -4.95 -38.26
N LEU A 372 23.69 -4.59 -39.25
CA LEU A 372 23.47 -3.47 -40.15
C LEU A 372 23.32 -3.94 -41.61
N ASN A 373 22.61 -3.13 -42.39
CA ASN A 373 22.63 -3.26 -43.84
C ASN A 373 24.03 -2.83 -44.34
N PRO A 374 24.67 -3.58 -45.28
CA PRO A 374 25.95 -3.18 -45.86
C PRO A 374 25.99 -1.76 -46.39
N LYS A 375 24.86 -1.24 -46.91
CA LYS A 375 24.78 0.15 -47.40
C LYS A 375 24.93 1.21 -46.31
N ASP A 376 24.49 0.89 -45.09
CA ASP A 376 24.49 1.82 -43.96
C ASP A 376 25.72 1.61 -43.05
N PHE A 377 26.48 0.53 -43.28
CA PHE A 377 27.57 0.09 -42.42
C PHE A 377 28.61 1.17 -42.18
N ALA A 378 29.22 1.71 -43.24
CA ALA A 378 30.26 2.72 -43.12
C ALA A 378 29.77 3.99 -42.40
N ALA A 379 28.52 4.42 -42.66
CA ALA A 379 27.95 5.61 -42.05
C ALA A 379 27.74 5.44 -40.54
N GLN A 380 27.20 4.28 -40.11
CA GLN A 380 26.98 3.99 -38.69
C GLN A 380 28.28 3.78 -37.94
N VAL A 381 29.26 3.08 -38.53
CA VAL A 381 30.59 2.92 -37.92
C VAL A 381 31.28 4.27 -37.78
N CYS A 382 31.21 5.15 -38.80
CA CYS A 382 31.77 6.50 -38.69
C CYS A 382 31.09 7.31 -37.58
N ARG A 383 29.77 7.18 -37.41
CA ARG A 383 29.05 7.85 -36.32
C ARG A 383 29.54 7.37 -34.95
N ALA A 384 29.67 6.06 -34.76
CA ALA A 384 30.20 5.49 -33.52
C ALA A 384 31.66 5.92 -33.28
N ALA A 385 32.51 5.87 -34.32
CA ALA A 385 33.91 6.27 -34.24
C ALA A 385 34.11 7.77 -33.96
N ALA A 386 33.23 8.63 -34.47
CA ALA A 386 33.24 10.06 -34.20
C ALA A 386 32.87 10.38 -32.73
N ALA A 387 31.90 9.63 -32.19
CA ALA A 387 31.50 9.76 -30.79
C ALA A 387 32.56 9.20 -29.82
N ALA A 388 33.33 8.20 -30.26
CA ALA A 388 34.30 7.46 -29.46
C ALA A 388 35.76 7.60 -29.99
N PRO A 389 36.34 8.80 -30.10
CA PRO A 389 37.64 8.99 -30.76
C PRO A 389 38.79 8.24 -30.08
N ARG A 390 38.66 7.94 -28.78
CA ARG A 390 39.65 7.20 -27.99
C ARG A 390 39.43 5.69 -27.97
N ALA A 391 38.30 5.19 -28.47
CA ALA A 391 38.00 3.77 -28.49
C ALA A 391 39.01 3.01 -29.35
N ARG A 392 39.39 1.81 -28.91
CA ARG A 392 40.18 0.85 -29.66
C ARG A 392 39.35 0.28 -30.82
N LEU A 393 39.70 0.65 -32.05
CA LEU A 393 39.03 0.13 -33.25
C LEU A 393 39.64 -1.20 -33.70
N VAL A 394 38.84 -2.26 -33.73
CA VAL A 394 39.22 -3.61 -34.17
C VAL A 394 38.36 -4.05 -35.35
N VAL A 395 38.99 -4.52 -36.42
CA VAL A 395 38.32 -5.12 -37.59
C VAL A 395 38.48 -6.64 -37.51
N ALA A 396 37.35 -7.35 -37.49
CA ALA A 396 37.29 -8.79 -37.60
C ALA A 396 37.36 -9.21 -39.08
N GLY A 397 38.53 -9.70 -39.52
CA GLY A 397 38.77 -10.16 -40.88
C GLY A 397 39.00 -9.02 -41.88
N ARG A 398 38.39 -9.14 -43.06
CA ARG A 398 38.48 -8.16 -44.17
C ARG A 398 37.40 -7.07 -44.06
N ILE A 399 37.70 -5.89 -44.59
CA ILE A 399 36.76 -4.77 -44.76
C ILE A 399 37.10 -4.05 -46.07
N GLY A 400 36.11 -3.41 -46.71
CA GLY A 400 36.34 -2.59 -47.90
C GLY A 400 37.38 -1.49 -47.65
N GLY A 401 38.36 -1.36 -48.55
CA GLY A 401 39.45 -0.39 -48.38
C GLY A 401 39.01 1.09 -48.42
N GLU A 402 37.88 1.39 -49.05
CA GLU A 402 37.26 2.72 -49.00
C GLU A 402 36.59 2.97 -47.64
N ASP A 403 35.79 2.01 -47.17
CA ASP A 403 35.12 2.09 -45.87
C ASP A 403 36.13 2.20 -44.72
N LEU A 404 37.21 1.40 -44.75
CA LEU A 404 38.27 1.47 -43.75
C LEU A 404 38.93 2.84 -43.70
N ARG A 405 39.31 3.40 -44.87
CA ARG A 405 39.91 4.74 -44.93
C ARG A 405 38.98 5.81 -44.39
N ARG A 406 37.67 5.70 -44.67
CA ARG A 406 36.66 6.63 -44.16
C ARG A 406 36.55 6.55 -42.64
N ILE A 407 36.50 5.34 -42.08
CA ILE A 407 36.41 5.11 -40.63
C ILE A 407 37.67 5.63 -39.91
N GLU A 408 38.86 5.30 -40.44
CA GLU A 408 40.14 5.74 -39.86
C GLU A 408 40.32 7.27 -39.93
N ALA A 409 39.84 7.90 -41.00
CA ALA A 409 39.86 9.37 -41.14
C ALA A 409 38.95 10.06 -40.11
N VAL A 410 37.75 9.53 -39.86
CA VAL A 410 36.81 10.08 -38.87
C VAL A 410 37.33 9.92 -37.44
N ARG A 411 37.95 8.78 -37.13
CA ARG A 411 38.51 8.49 -35.80
C ARG A 411 39.82 9.24 -35.52
N GLY A 412 40.66 9.43 -36.55
CA GLY A 412 42.00 9.99 -36.39
C GLY A 412 43.05 8.96 -35.93
N GLY A 413 43.00 7.71 -36.43
CA GLY A 413 43.99 6.69 -36.11
C GLY A 413 43.74 5.35 -36.81
N ARG A 414 44.80 4.54 -36.99
CA ARG A 414 44.73 3.24 -37.68
C ARG A 414 43.90 2.22 -36.90
N ALA A 415 43.14 1.40 -37.62
CA ALA A 415 42.41 0.26 -37.08
C ALA A 415 43.36 -0.92 -36.84
N GLN A 416 43.11 -1.69 -35.79
CA GLN A 416 43.76 -2.98 -35.58
C GLN A 416 42.97 -4.05 -36.33
N ARG A 417 43.64 -4.81 -37.19
CA ARG A 417 42.97 -5.84 -37.99
C ARG A 417 43.37 -7.23 -37.50
N VAL A 418 42.39 -8.11 -37.35
CA VAL A 418 42.60 -9.52 -37.05
C VAL A 418 42.20 -10.31 -38.28
N ASP A 419 43.19 -10.66 -39.10
CA ASP A 419 43.01 -11.44 -40.32
C ASP A 419 43.84 -12.74 -40.18
N PRO A 420 43.21 -13.91 -40.02
CA PRO A 420 43.90 -15.18 -39.81
C PRO A 420 44.86 -15.56 -40.95
N ASP A 421 44.61 -15.07 -42.16
CA ASP A 421 45.44 -15.36 -43.34
C ASP A 421 46.61 -14.37 -43.50
N ASP A 422 46.60 -13.24 -42.79
CA ASP A 422 47.59 -12.17 -42.88
C ASP A 422 48.30 -11.94 -41.53
N LEU A 423 49.22 -12.87 -41.22
CA LEU A 423 50.07 -12.83 -40.02
C LEU A 423 51.32 -11.93 -40.16
N ALA A 424 51.45 -11.19 -41.27
CA ALA A 424 52.64 -10.37 -41.52
C ALA A 424 52.70 -9.09 -40.65
N GLY A 425 51.58 -8.69 -40.04
CA GLY A 425 51.48 -7.57 -39.11
C GLY A 425 51.62 -7.97 -37.63
N ALA A 426 51.87 -6.99 -36.76
CA ALA A 426 51.81 -7.21 -35.32
C ALA A 426 50.38 -7.61 -34.90
N VAL A 427 50.19 -8.88 -34.55
CA VAL A 427 48.88 -9.41 -34.15
C VAL A 427 48.36 -8.66 -32.92
N PRO A 428 47.14 -8.11 -32.95
CA PRO A 428 46.56 -7.41 -31.81
C PRO A 428 46.50 -8.31 -30.57
N ARG A 429 46.82 -7.78 -29.39
CA ARG A 429 46.58 -8.49 -28.12
C ARG A 429 45.15 -8.29 -27.65
N ILE A 430 44.40 -9.36 -27.46
CA ILE A 430 43.00 -9.36 -26.98
C ILE A 430 42.88 -10.43 -25.88
N ALA A 431 42.21 -10.13 -24.78
CA ALA A 431 42.15 -10.99 -23.58
C ALA A 431 43.55 -11.41 -23.08
N GLY A 432 44.49 -10.46 -23.09
CA GLY A 432 45.88 -10.68 -22.69
C GLY A 432 46.72 -11.56 -23.63
N ARG A 433 46.19 -12.06 -24.74
CA ARG A 433 46.87 -12.98 -25.67
C ARG A 433 46.90 -12.43 -27.11
N PRO A 434 47.84 -12.86 -27.97
CA PRO A 434 47.73 -12.63 -29.41
C PRO A 434 46.37 -13.12 -29.95
N ALA A 435 45.68 -12.31 -30.76
CA ALA A 435 44.32 -12.61 -31.21
C ALA A 435 44.20 -13.95 -31.94
N ASP A 436 45.22 -14.34 -32.72
CA ASP A 436 45.35 -15.63 -33.42
C ASP A 436 45.41 -16.85 -32.48
N GLN A 437 45.70 -16.64 -31.20
CA GLN A 437 45.74 -17.68 -30.16
C GLN A 437 44.45 -17.75 -29.33
N LEU A 438 43.41 -16.98 -29.69
CA LEU A 438 42.12 -17.07 -29.02
C LEU A 438 41.40 -18.38 -29.39
N PRO A 439 40.77 -19.08 -28.43
CA PRO A 439 40.02 -20.29 -28.72
C PRO A 439 38.92 -20.04 -29.75
N TYR A 440 38.79 -20.96 -30.71
CA TYR A 440 37.75 -20.95 -31.74
C TYR A 440 37.76 -19.75 -32.70
N LEU A 441 38.85 -18.97 -32.79
CA LEU A 441 38.92 -17.83 -33.70
C LEU A 441 38.64 -18.24 -35.15
N THR A 442 39.21 -19.35 -35.61
CA THR A 442 39.02 -19.88 -36.97
C THR A 442 37.93 -20.96 -37.05
N ASP A 443 36.99 -20.98 -36.11
CA ASP A 443 35.90 -21.95 -36.05
C ASP A 443 34.54 -21.26 -36.26
N ARG A 444 34.33 -20.75 -37.48
CA ARG A 444 33.14 -19.98 -37.83
C ARG A 444 31.85 -20.80 -37.77
N ASP A 445 31.93 -22.09 -38.11
CA ASP A 445 30.81 -23.03 -38.10
C ASP A 445 30.58 -23.71 -36.73
N MET A 446 31.45 -23.43 -35.74
CA MET A 446 31.42 -24.00 -34.40
C MET A 446 31.54 -25.53 -34.37
N ASP A 447 32.26 -26.11 -35.34
CA ASP A 447 32.45 -27.55 -35.46
C ASP A 447 33.54 -28.03 -34.50
N ALA A 448 34.64 -27.28 -34.38
CA ALA A 448 35.69 -27.58 -33.40
C ALA A 448 35.14 -27.44 -31.97
N TYR A 449 34.38 -26.37 -31.69
CA TYR A 449 33.64 -26.16 -30.45
C TYR A 449 32.72 -27.35 -30.13
N SER A 450 31.93 -27.79 -31.10
CA SER A 450 31.00 -28.91 -30.91
C SER A 450 31.72 -30.22 -30.61
N ALA A 451 32.83 -30.49 -31.28
CA ALA A 451 33.61 -31.71 -31.05
C ALA A 451 34.28 -31.70 -29.66
N GLU A 452 34.91 -30.58 -29.30
CA GLU A 452 35.74 -30.47 -28.10
C GLU A 452 34.92 -30.32 -26.80
N LEU A 453 33.89 -29.47 -26.79
CA LEU A 453 33.15 -29.13 -25.58
C LEU A 453 31.80 -29.84 -25.45
N LEU A 454 31.11 -30.11 -26.57
CA LEU A 454 29.81 -30.79 -26.57
C LEU A 454 29.90 -32.30 -26.89
N GLY A 455 31.09 -32.82 -27.25
CA GLY A 455 31.29 -34.22 -27.63
C GLY A 455 30.51 -34.63 -28.88
N GLY A 456 30.24 -33.69 -29.80
CA GLY A 456 29.45 -33.91 -31.01
C GLY A 456 27.93 -33.99 -30.79
N VAL A 457 27.45 -33.77 -29.56
CA VAL A 457 26.02 -33.84 -29.20
C VAL A 457 25.37 -32.46 -29.33
N GLY A 458 24.11 -32.42 -29.77
CA GLY A 458 23.29 -31.21 -29.83
C GLY A 458 23.28 -30.51 -31.20
N GLY A 459 22.17 -29.85 -31.50
CA GLY A 459 21.96 -29.12 -32.75
C GLY A 459 22.51 -27.69 -32.74
N GLN A 460 22.37 -27.00 -33.88
CA GLN A 460 22.83 -25.61 -34.08
C GLN A 460 22.27 -24.60 -33.06
N ALA A 461 21.05 -24.81 -32.55
CA ALA A 461 20.49 -23.99 -31.49
C ALA A 461 21.28 -24.11 -30.18
N MET A 462 21.62 -25.33 -29.78
CA MET A 462 22.41 -25.59 -28.57
C MET A 462 23.82 -25.03 -28.69
N ARG A 463 24.47 -25.20 -29.85
CA ARG A 463 25.81 -24.62 -30.11
C ARG A 463 25.82 -23.11 -29.89
N ARG A 464 24.88 -22.39 -30.51
CA ARG A 464 24.74 -20.92 -30.37
C ARG A 464 24.52 -20.50 -28.93
N ARG A 465 23.58 -21.16 -28.23
CA ARG A 465 23.20 -20.82 -26.86
C ARG A 465 24.36 -20.98 -25.88
N THR A 466 25.19 -22.01 -26.08
CA THR A 466 26.27 -22.39 -25.16
C THR A 466 27.63 -21.82 -25.54
N PHE A 467 27.78 -21.20 -26.73
CA PHE A 467 29.07 -20.81 -27.29
C PHE A 467 29.87 -19.87 -26.38
N ALA A 468 29.26 -18.79 -25.88
CA ALA A 468 29.97 -17.84 -25.00
C ALA A 468 30.46 -18.51 -23.71
N ALA A 469 29.63 -19.35 -23.08
CA ALA A 469 30.01 -20.12 -21.89
C ALA A 469 31.17 -21.06 -22.21
N GLY A 470 31.07 -21.81 -23.31
CA GLY A 470 32.12 -22.69 -23.76
C GLY A 470 33.44 -21.98 -24.11
N TRP A 471 33.36 -20.84 -24.76
CA TRP A 471 34.53 -20.03 -25.08
C TRP A 471 35.26 -19.57 -23.80
N THR A 472 34.52 -19.10 -22.78
CA THR A 472 35.14 -18.71 -21.49
C THR A 472 35.76 -19.89 -20.73
N LEU A 473 35.25 -21.11 -20.91
CA LEU A 473 35.86 -22.34 -20.39
C LEU A 473 37.16 -22.66 -21.13
N ALA A 474 37.17 -22.55 -22.46
CA ALA A 474 38.36 -22.78 -23.27
C ALA A 474 39.46 -21.73 -22.98
N LEU A 475 39.08 -20.47 -22.77
CA LEU A 475 40.01 -19.37 -22.46
C LEU A 475 40.75 -19.58 -21.13
N GLY A 476 40.07 -20.11 -20.11
CA GLY A 476 40.65 -20.39 -18.79
C GLY A 476 41.66 -21.55 -18.77
N GLY A 477 41.88 -22.20 -19.92
CA GLY A 477 42.40 -23.55 -19.99
C GLY A 477 41.28 -24.53 -19.70
N THR A 478 41.13 -25.57 -20.51
CA THR A 478 40.15 -26.63 -20.26
C THR A 478 40.36 -27.19 -18.85
N ASP A 479 39.52 -26.80 -17.91
CA ASP A 479 39.45 -27.48 -16.62
C ASP A 479 39.27 -28.97 -16.94
N GLN A 480 40.07 -29.85 -16.33
CA GLN A 480 40.16 -31.30 -16.57
C GLN A 480 38.85 -32.06 -16.19
N LEU A 481 37.69 -31.42 -16.36
CA LEU A 481 36.38 -31.91 -16.02
C LEU A 481 35.94 -32.97 -17.04
N PRO A 482 35.40 -34.11 -16.55
CA PRO A 482 34.77 -35.13 -17.39
C PRO A 482 33.64 -34.56 -18.27
N PRO A 483 33.39 -35.13 -19.47
CA PRO A 483 32.40 -34.62 -20.42
C PRO A 483 31.01 -34.37 -19.85
N ARG A 484 30.51 -35.25 -18.97
CA ARG A 484 29.19 -35.09 -18.31
C ARG A 484 29.13 -33.88 -17.37
N GLN A 485 30.20 -33.64 -16.61
CA GLN A 485 30.26 -32.51 -15.68
C GLN A 485 30.41 -31.19 -16.44
N ARG A 486 31.17 -31.21 -17.53
CA ARG A 486 31.32 -30.09 -18.46
C ARG A 486 29.99 -29.72 -19.13
N GLY A 487 29.25 -30.70 -19.64
CA GLY A 487 27.92 -30.47 -20.22
C GLY A 487 26.95 -29.86 -19.22
N LYS A 488 26.91 -30.40 -17.99
CA LYS A 488 26.09 -29.85 -16.90
C LYS A 488 26.47 -28.41 -16.55
N LEU A 489 27.77 -28.11 -16.46
CA LEU A 489 28.27 -26.75 -16.18
C LEU A 489 27.93 -25.78 -17.31
N LEU A 490 28.04 -26.20 -18.57
CA LEU A 490 27.66 -25.41 -19.74
C LEU A 490 26.17 -25.06 -19.71
N ASP A 491 25.30 -26.05 -19.47
CA ASP A 491 23.87 -25.81 -19.35
C ASP A 491 23.57 -24.86 -18.18
N GLN A 492 24.19 -25.06 -17.02
CA GLN A 492 24.03 -24.18 -15.86
C GLN A 492 24.47 -22.74 -16.13
N MET A 493 25.65 -22.53 -16.73
CA MET A 493 26.12 -21.19 -17.10
C MET A 493 25.20 -20.54 -18.11
N THR A 494 24.73 -21.31 -19.09
CA THR A 494 23.83 -20.80 -20.12
C THR A 494 22.48 -20.41 -19.54
N ASP A 495 21.92 -21.22 -18.64
CA ASP A 495 20.65 -20.96 -17.98
C ASP A 495 20.74 -19.79 -17.00
N CYS A 496 21.87 -19.62 -16.31
CA CYS A 496 22.06 -18.53 -15.34
C CYS A 496 22.28 -17.18 -16.03
N PHE A 497 23.23 -17.11 -16.97
CA PHE A 497 23.65 -15.84 -17.58
C PHE A 497 22.79 -15.46 -18.80
N GLY A 498 22.12 -16.42 -19.44
CA GLY A 498 21.28 -16.18 -20.61
C GLY A 498 22.06 -15.47 -21.72
N THR A 499 21.57 -14.31 -22.13
CA THR A 499 22.20 -13.44 -23.15
C THR A 499 23.20 -12.43 -22.57
N ASN A 500 23.38 -12.38 -21.24
CA ASN A 500 24.30 -11.47 -20.57
C ASN A 500 25.76 -11.97 -20.65
N THR A 501 26.26 -11.99 -21.89
CA THR A 501 27.62 -12.43 -22.24
C THR A 501 28.72 -11.58 -21.61
N GLU A 502 28.45 -10.30 -21.37
CA GLU A 502 29.35 -9.39 -20.66
C GLU A 502 29.60 -9.85 -19.23
N LEU A 503 28.52 -10.05 -18.45
CA LEU A 503 28.63 -10.49 -17.08
C LEU A 503 29.26 -11.88 -16.97
N LEU A 504 28.91 -12.78 -17.89
CA LEU A 504 29.52 -14.10 -18.03
C LEU A 504 31.04 -14.01 -18.20
N VAL A 505 31.51 -13.18 -19.13
CA VAL A 505 32.95 -12.99 -19.40
C VAL A 505 33.64 -12.39 -18.18
N ALA A 506 33.06 -11.36 -17.55
CA ALA A 506 33.61 -10.70 -16.38
C ALA A 506 33.79 -11.67 -15.18
N VAL A 507 32.74 -12.44 -14.86
CA VAL A 507 32.78 -13.44 -13.79
C VAL A 507 33.84 -14.51 -14.07
N ARG A 508 33.91 -15.01 -15.31
CA ARG A 508 34.89 -16.04 -15.69
C ARG A 508 36.31 -15.52 -15.72
N ALA A 509 36.54 -14.29 -16.20
CA ALA A 509 37.83 -13.63 -16.14
C ALA A 509 38.36 -13.57 -14.71
N ARG A 510 37.49 -13.16 -13.75
CA ARG A 510 37.85 -13.07 -12.34
C ARG A 510 38.13 -14.44 -11.72
N GLN A 511 37.33 -15.46 -12.05
CA GLN A 511 37.54 -16.84 -11.57
C GLN A 511 38.86 -17.45 -12.06
N ASN A 512 39.30 -17.07 -13.26
CA ASN A 512 40.54 -17.56 -13.85
C ASN A 512 41.79 -16.82 -13.32
N ALA A 513 41.63 -15.76 -12.53
CA ALA A 513 42.74 -14.97 -12.01
C ALA A 513 43.60 -15.75 -10.98
N PRO A 514 44.93 -15.57 -10.97
CA PRO A 514 45.81 -16.17 -9.96
C PRO A 514 45.42 -15.72 -8.54
N GLY A 515 45.42 -16.65 -7.57
CA GLY A 515 45.12 -16.34 -6.15
C GLY A 515 43.68 -16.61 -5.70
N MET A 516 42.71 -16.69 -6.61
CA MET A 516 41.30 -17.00 -6.31
C MET A 516 41.02 -18.50 -6.06
N ARG A 517 42.04 -19.26 -5.64
CA ARG A 517 42.08 -20.73 -5.75
C ARG A 517 41.67 -21.44 -4.45
N LYS A 518 40.43 -21.97 -4.40
CA LYS A 518 40.12 -23.43 -4.23
C LYS A 518 38.67 -23.75 -3.79
N GLN A 519 37.87 -22.82 -3.26
CA GLN A 519 36.54 -23.17 -2.72
C GLN A 519 35.33 -22.98 -3.65
N ASN A 520 35.47 -22.34 -4.81
CA ASN A 520 34.32 -22.07 -5.72
C ASN A 520 34.44 -22.75 -7.10
N ARG A 521 35.15 -23.89 -7.22
CA ARG A 521 35.22 -24.62 -8.50
C ARG A 521 33.92 -25.31 -8.91
N LEU A 522 33.00 -25.47 -7.97
CA LEU A 522 31.61 -25.84 -8.23
C LEU A 522 30.75 -24.82 -7.46
N LEU A 523 30.61 -23.61 -8.01
CA LEU A 523 29.40 -22.85 -7.70
C LEU A 523 28.26 -23.76 -8.13
N ASP A 524 27.57 -24.37 -7.17
CA ASP A 524 26.35 -25.06 -7.50
C ASP A 524 25.39 -24.07 -8.18
N GLU A 525 24.39 -24.63 -8.85
CA GLU A 525 23.44 -23.87 -9.64
C GLU A 525 22.76 -22.77 -8.83
N ALA A 526 22.51 -23.00 -7.54
CA ALA A 526 21.91 -22.01 -6.66
C ALA A 526 22.85 -20.81 -6.44
N ARG A 527 24.13 -21.04 -6.14
CA ARG A 527 25.12 -19.96 -5.96
C ARG A 527 25.37 -19.17 -7.24
N MET A 528 25.39 -19.83 -8.40
CA MET A 528 25.58 -19.16 -9.69
C MET A 528 24.38 -18.26 -10.03
N ARG A 529 23.15 -18.75 -9.87
CA ARG A 529 21.94 -17.94 -10.06
C ARG A 529 21.90 -16.75 -9.11
N ARG A 530 22.25 -16.97 -7.85
CA ARG A 530 22.38 -15.90 -6.85
C ARG A 530 23.34 -14.83 -7.34
N LEU A 531 24.59 -15.20 -7.61
CA LEU A 531 25.62 -14.28 -8.12
C LEU A 531 25.15 -13.47 -9.34
N VAL A 532 24.56 -14.15 -10.33
CA VAL A 532 24.06 -13.49 -11.55
C VAL A 532 22.92 -12.54 -11.22
N ALA A 533 21.98 -12.94 -10.38
CA ALA A 533 20.88 -12.07 -9.96
C ALA A 533 21.39 -10.80 -9.25
N ALA A 534 22.43 -10.92 -8.41
CA ALA A 534 23.04 -9.74 -7.81
C ALA A 534 23.71 -8.86 -8.87
N LEU A 535 24.60 -9.41 -9.69
CA LEU A 535 25.42 -8.58 -10.57
C LEU A 535 24.67 -8.04 -11.80
N SER A 536 23.60 -8.72 -12.25
CA SER A 536 22.81 -8.29 -13.41
C SER A 536 22.08 -6.97 -13.17
N GLY A 537 21.75 -6.66 -11.92
CA GLY A 537 21.13 -5.39 -11.53
C GLY A 537 22.11 -4.23 -11.35
N VAL A 538 23.43 -4.47 -11.49
CA VAL A 538 24.47 -3.46 -11.26
C VAL A 538 25.04 -2.97 -12.59
N PRO A 539 25.06 -1.64 -12.84
CA PRO A 539 25.70 -1.10 -14.03
C PRO A 539 27.19 -1.43 -14.09
N GLY A 540 27.72 -1.56 -15.30
CA GLY A 540 29.16 -1.64 -15.54
C GLY A 540 29.93 -0.49 -14.92
N SER A 541 30.65 -0.77 -13.84
CA SER A 541 31.33 0.24 -13.03
C SER A 541 32.40 -0.40 -12.16
N VAL A 542 33.32 0.44 -11.65
CA VAL A 542 34.32 0.03 -10.64
C VAL A 542 33.65 -0.63 -9.44
N PHE A 543 32.48 -0.13 -9.02
CA PHE A 543 31.66 -0.73 -7.97
C PHE A 543 31.30 -2.19 -8.28
N ARG A 544 30.81 -2.48 -9.49
CA ARG A 544 30.45 -3.84 -9.89
C ARG A 544 31.66 -4.77 -9.86
N ASP A 545 32.83 -4.28 -10.26
CA ASP A 545 34.07 -5.05 -10.26
C ASP A 545 34.54 -5.36 -8.83
N CYS A 546 34.48 -4.38 -7.92
CA CYS A 546 34.76 -4.58 -6.49
C CYS A 546 33.74 -5.54 -5.84
N LEU A 547 32.45 -5.38 -6.14
CA LEU A 547 31.40 -6.27 -5.64
C LEU A 547 31.57 -7.71 -6.16
N MET A 548 31.85 -7.87 -7.45
CA MET A 548 32.16 -9.17 -8.05
C MET A 548 33.39 -9.80 -7.38
N SER A 549 34.40 -9.00 -7.06
CA SER A 549 35.59 -9.46 -6.34
C SER A 549 35.28 -9.91 -4.92
N ALA A 550 34.40 -9.21 -4.22
CA ALA A 550 33.95 -9.59 -2.89
C ALA A 550 33.11 -10.88 -2.90
N LEU A 551 32.15 -11.01 -3.83
CA LEU A 551 31.26 -12.18 -3.91
C LEU A 551 31.95 -13.45 -4.43
N LEU A 552 33.01 -13.29 -5.24
CA LEU A 552 33.78 -14.43 -5.78
C LEU A 552 35.04 -14.74 -4.98
N GLY A 553 35.51 -13.79 -4.15
CA GLY A 553 36.75 -13.87 -3.39
C GLY A 553 36.73 -14.87 -2.24
N PRO A 554 37.86 -15.07 -1.55
CA PRO A 554 37.99 -16.00 -0.42
C PRO A 554 37.34 -15.43 0.86
N ALA A 555 36.08 -14.98 0.79
CA ALA A 555 35.32 -14.59 1.97
C ALA A 555 35.00 -15.84 2.80
N ALA A 556 35.18 -15.76 4.12
CA ALA A 556 34.87 -16.86 5.03
C ALA A 556 33.35 -17.11 5.19
N GLU A 557 32.54 -16.09 4.91
CA GLU A 557 31.08 -16.10 5.01
C GLU A 557 30.41 -15.88 3.65
N ASP A 558 29.21 -16.44 3.45
CA ASP A 558 28.38 -16.15 2.27
C ASP A 558 27.76 -14.75 2.41
N LEU A 559 28.27 -13.80 1.63
CA LEU A 559 27.86 -12.40 1.67
C LEU A 559 26.69 -12.07 0.72
N TYR A 560 26.20 -13.06 -0.03
CA TYR A 560 25.22 -12.83 -1.08
C TYR A 560 23.94 -12.15 -0.57
N ASP A 561 23.30 -12.71 0.46
CA ASP A 561 21.99 -12.23 0.93
C ASP A 561 22.08 -10.81 1.50
N GLU A 562 23.24 -10.42 2.03
CA GLU A 562 23.47 -9.07 2.55
C GLU A 562 23.75 -8.09 1.40
N ALA A 563 24.62 -8.45 0.45
CA ALA A 563 24.87 -7.64 -0.75
C ALA A 563 23.59 -7.42 -1.57
N ALA A 564 22.80 -8.48 -1.75
CA ALA A 564 21.53 -8.44 -2.47
C ALA A 564 20.54 -7.46 -1.83
N ARG A 565 20.42 -7.50 -0.51
CA ARG A 565 19.53 -6.59 0.24
C ARG A 565 20.03 -5.16 0.30
N ARG A 566 21.33 -4.94 0.48
CA ARG A 566 21.87 -3.62 0.86
C ARG A 566 22.42 -2.82 -0.31
N LEU A 567 23.02 -3.50 -1.28
CA LEU A 567 23.76 -2.85 -2.35
C LEU A 567 22.93 -2.75 -3.64
N LEU A 568 22.18 -3.79 -4.01
CA LEU A 568 21.40 -3.79 -5.25
C LEU A 568 20.35 -2.68 -5.33
N PRO A 569 19.61 -2.35 -4.27
CA PRO A 569 18.61 -1.27 -4.34
C PRO A 569 19.22 0.09 -4.67
N VAL A 570 20.53 0.26 -4.45
CA VAL A 570 21.27 1.51 -4.69
C VAL A 570 22.41 1.34 -5.68
N ALA A 571 22.44 0.23 -6.41
CA ALA A 571 23.53 -0.13 -7.31
C ALA A 571 23.78 0.92 -8.38
N THR A 572 22.71 1.49 -8.95
CA THR A 572 22.83 2.57 -9.95
C THR A 572 23.48 3.82 -9.36
N ARG A 573 23.14 4.17 -8.12
CA ARG A 573 23.77 5.33 -7.46
C ARG A 573 25.21 5.01 -7.09
N LEU A 574 25.47 3.86 -6.48
CA LEU A 574 26.82 3.41 -6.14
C LEU A 574 27.72 3.37 -7.38
N ALA A 575 27.23 2.89 -8.53
CA ALA A 575 27.99 2.90 -9.78
C ALA A 575 28.49 4.31 -10.18
N THR A 576 27.83 5.38 -9.72
CA THR A 576 28.24 6.77 -9.97
C THR A 576 29.08 7.41 -8.88
N VAL A 577 28.92 7.00 -7.61
CA VAL A 577 29.55 7.67 -6.44
C VAL A 577 30.55 6.81 -5.69
N PHE A 578 30.74 5.56 -6.10
CA PHE A 578 31.65 4.63 -5.46
C PHE A 578 33.10 5.00 -5.81
N ASP A 579 33.92 5.07 -4.76
CA ASP A 579 35.35 5.28 -4.85
C ASP A 579 36.01 4.16 -4.03
N PRO A 580 36.78 3.24 -4.67
CA PRO A 580 37.34 2.07 -4.00
C PRO A 580 38.27 2.44 -2.84
N ASP A 581 38.96 3.57 -2.93
CA ASP A 581 39.97 4.01 -1.97
C ASP A 581 39.38 4.81 -0.80
N LEU A 582 38.08 5.17 -0.87
CA LEU A 582 37.44 6.01 0.13
C LEU A 582 37.20 5.23 1.45
N PRO A 583 37.62 5.75 2.61
CA PRO A 583 37.54 5.01 3.88
C PRO A 583 36.12 5.08 4.46
N VAL A 584 35.32 4.04 4.23
CA VAL A 584 33.93 3.92 4.72
C VAL A 584 33.71 2.66 5.56
N GLY A 585 34.56 1.65 5.42
CA GLY A 585 34.48 0.43 6.23
C GLY A 585 34.82 0.69 7.71
N ALA A 586 34.54 -0.31 8.55
CA ALA A 586 34.89 -0.27 9.96
C ALA A 586 36.40 -0.03 10.13
N GLY A 587 36.78 0.83 11.09
CA GLY A 587 38.19 1.18 11.30
C GLY A 587 38.85 1.94 10.14
N ALA A 588 38.06 2.64 9.31
CA ALA A 588 38.52 3.36 8.12
C ALA A 588 39.07 2.47 6.98
N LEU A 589 38.56 1.24 6.87
CA LEU A 589 38.84 0.37 5.72
C LEU A 589 38.35 1.02 4.41
N PRO A 590 39.12 0.93 3.31
CA PRO A 590 38.67 1.34 1.98
C PRO A 590 37.38 0.62 1.56
N MET A 591 36.52 1.26 0.76
CA MET A 591 35.26 0.66 0.30
C MET A 591 35.46 -0.70 -0.39
N GLU A 592 36.53 -0.87 -1.18
CA GLU A 592 36.83 -2.16 -1.82
C GLU A 592 37.00 -3.28 -0.78
N ASP A 593 37.80 -3.03 0.24
CA ASP A 593 38.08 -4.03 1.29
C ASP A 593 36.86 -4.22 2.20
N ALA A 594 36.10 -3.15 2.47
CA ALA A 594 34.87 -3.20 3.25
C ALA A 594 33.83 -4.14 2.63
N LEU A 595 33.75 -4.23 1.29
CA LEU A 595 32.83 -5.14 0.61
C LEU A 595 33.13 -6.62 0.90
N ARG A 596 34.31 -6.97 1.44
CA ARG A 596 34.69 -8.35 1.79
C ARG A 596 34.17 -8.80 3.16
N GLU A 597 33.51 -7.91 3.90
CA GLU A 597 32.98 -8.19 5.24
C GLU A 597 31.52 -7.78 5.34
N ARG A 598 30.72 -8.55 6.10
CA ARG A 598 29.29 -8.27 6.29
C ARG A 598 29.02 -6.87 6.88
N PRO A 599 29.76 -6.38 7.90
CA PRO A 599 29.60 -5.01 8.41
C PRO A 599 29.95 -3.96 7.36
N GLY A 600 30.99 -4.19 6.56
CA GLY A 600 31.39 -3.26 5.51
C GLY A 600 30.38 -3.17 4.36
N ILE A 601 29.76 -4.28 3.95
CA ILE A 601 28.64 -4.28 2.98
C ILE A 601 27.48 -3.42 3.47
N ARG A 602 27.12 -3.53 4.76
CA ARG A 602 26.05 -2.69 5.34
C ARG A 602 26.40 -1.21 5.31
N ARG A 603 27.64 -0.86 5.65
CA ARG A 603 28.15 0.53 5.60
C ARG A 603 28.12 1.09 4.18
N VAL A 604 28.66 0.36 3.20
CA VAL A 604 28.66 0.79 1.79
C VAL A 604 27.23 0.89 1.25
N GLY A 605 26.35 -0.04 1.64
CA GLY A 605 24.92 0.03 1.31
C GLY A 605 24.24 1.26 1.88
N LEU A 606 24.42 1.53 3.18
CA LEU A 606 23.90 2.74 3.83
C LEU A 606 24.42 4.02 3.15
N TYR A 607 25.71 4.09 2.85
CA TYR A 607 26.31 5.18 2.09
C TYR A 607 25.61 5.38 0.73
N GLY A 608 25.42 4.31 -0.05
CA GLY A 608 24.70 4.37 -1.32
C GLY A 608 23.26 4.88 -1.16
N ARG A 609 22.58 4.46 -0.09
CA ARG A 609 21.22 4.92 0.23
C ARG A 609 21.17 6.40 0.59
N LEU A 610 22.12 6.89 1.38
CA LEU A 610 22.23 8.31 1.73
C LEU A 610 22.56 9.18 0.52
N CYS A 611 23.51 8.74 -0.33
CA CYS A 611 23.85 9.42 -1.58
C CYS A 611 22.68 9.45 -2.58
N THR A 612 21.75 8.50 -2.50
CA THR A 612 20.51 8.48 -3.29
C THR A 612 19.48 9.43 -2.70
N ALA A 613 19.33 9.42 -1.38
CA ALA A 613 18.32 10.20 -0.66
C ALA A 613 18.63 11.71 -0.63
N VAL A 614 19.91 12.09 -0.51
CA VAL A 614 20.31 13.50 -0.30
C VAL A 614 21.32 13.93 -1.36
N THR A 615 20.84 14.07 -2.59
CA THR A 615 21.67 14.42 -3.76
C THR A 615 22.37 15.79 -3.64
N GLN A 616 21.93 16.66 -2.74
CA GLN A 616 22.52 17.98 -2.50
C GLN A 616 23.75 17.95 -1.57
N VAL A 617 23.93 16.87 -0.79
CA VAL A 617 25.11 16.74 0.08
C VAL A 617 26.25 16.08 -0.71
N PRO A 618 27.48 16.63 -0.66
CA PRO A 618 28.62 16.03 -1.35
C PRO A 618 28.88 14.59 -0.87
N PRO A 619 29.09 13.61 -1.78
CA PRO A 619 29.32 12.21 -1.41
C PRO A 619 30.44 12.00 -0.39
N ALA A 620 31.53 12.78 -0.48
CA ALA A 620 32.65 12.71 0.47
C ALA A 620 32.24 13.01 1.93
N ARG A 621 31.29 13.92 2.16
CA ARG A 621 30.78 14.19 3.52
C ARG A 621 29.96 13.03 4.07
N LEU A 622 29.11 12.44 3.23
CA LEU A 622 28.30 11.28 3.62
C LEU A 622 29.16 10.05 3.92
N ALA A 623 30.24 9.86 3.16
CA ALA A 623 31.23 8.82 3.41
C ALA A 623 31.87 8.97 4.80
N ALA A 624 32.33 10.18 5.15
CA ALA A 624 32.92 10.45 6.46
C ALA A 624 31.94 10.22 7.62
N ALA A 625 30.67 10.61 7.45
CA ALA A 625 29.64 10.38 8.45
C ALA A 625 29.42 8.87 8.69
N VAL A 626 29.23 8.08 7.63
CA VAL A 626 29.03 6.63 7.74
C VAL A 626 30.25 5.92 8.32
N ALA A 627 31.46 6.36 8.01
CA ALA A 627 32.70 5.80 8.55
C ALA A 627 32.78 5.93 10.08
N SER A 628 32.27 7.04 10.64
CA SER A 628 32.31 7.32 12.08
C SER A 628 31.29 6.55 12.92
N MET A 629 30.30 5.92 12.29
CA MET A 629 29.22 5.19 12.97
C MET A 629 29.69 3.85 13.54
N ASP A 630 29.08 3.38 14.63
CA ASP A 630 29.26 1.99 15.09
C ASP A 630 28.43 1.00 14.25
N ASP A 631 28.79 -0.29 14.29
CA ASP A 631 28.15 -1.31 13.44
C ASP A 631 26.68 -1.57 13.80
N THR A 632 26.30 -1.40 15.06
CA THR A 632 24.92 -1.58 15.52
C THR A 632 24.03 -0.50 14.93
N LEU A 633 24.47 0.76 14.96
CA LEU A 633 23.78 1.88 14.35
C LEU A 633 23.68 1.73 12.83
N VAL A 634 24.76 1.31 12.16
CA VAL A 634 24.73 1.07 10.70
C VAL A 634 23.71 -0.01 10.35
N ALA A 635 23.66 -1.10 11.11
CA ALA A 635 22.69 -2.17 10.90
C ALA A 635 21.25 -1.66 11.02
N VAL A 636 20.98 -0.83 12.03
CA VAL A 636 19.64 -0.24 12.25
C VAL A 636 19.26 0.74 11.14
N LEU A 637 20.12 1.71 10.82
CA LEU A 637 19.86 2.69 9.77
C LEU A 637 19.67 2.03 8.39
N SER A 638 20.35 0.91 8.16
CA SER A 638 20.22 0.13 6.93
C SER A 638 18.83 -0.49 6.73
N GLU A 639 18.05 -0.68 7.80
CA GLU A 639 16.68 -1.22 7.74
C GLU A 639 15.59 -0.15 7.61
N ILE A 640 15.92 1.12 7.84
CA ILE A 640 14.96 2.24 7.79
C ILE A 640 14.56 2.52 6.33
N PRO A 641 13.28 2.71 5.97
CA PRO A 641 12.86 3.02 4.59
C PRO A 641 13.44 4.31 4.03
N ALA A 642 13.58 4.42 2.71
CA ALA A 642 14.23 5.56 2.05
C ALA A 642 13.66 6.95 2.43
N PRO A 643 12.34 7.18 2.52
CA PRO A 643 11.80 8.50 2.91
C PRO A 643 12.23 8.92 4.31
N SER A 644 12.24 7.96 5.25
CA SER A 644 12.66 8.16 6.62
C SER A 644 14.16 8.33 6.76
N LEU A 645 14.92 7.58 5.96
CA LEU A 645 16.37 7.73 5.89
C LEU A 645 16.76 9.10 5.31
N GLN A 646 16.01 9.63 4.33
CA GLN A 646 16.21 10.98 3.79
C GLN A 646 16.00 12.06 4.85
N PHE A 647 14.97 11.90 5.69
CA PHE A 647 14.73 12.77 6.83
C PHE A 647 15.89 12.71 7.84
N LEU A 648 16.33 11.50 8.19
CA LEU A 648 17.43 11.30 9.15
C LEU A 648 18.77 11.79 8.62
N ALA A 649 19.02 11.70 7.31
CA ALA A 649 20.28 12.06 6.69
C ALA A 649 20.74 13.50 6.98
N GLY A 650 19.79 14.44 7.11
CA GLY A 650 20.08 15.83 7.51
C GLY A 650 20.44 16.01 8.99
N ARG A 651 20.29 14.95 9.81
CA ARG A 651 20.53 14.92 11.25
C ARG A 651 21.50 13.82 11.70
N LEU A 652 22.16 13.13 10.77
CA LEU A 652 23.12 12.07 11.12
C LEU A 652 24.37 12.59 11.85
N GLU A 653 24.66 13.89 11.81
CA GLU A 653 25.72 14.54 12.58
C GLU A 653 25.27 14.92 14.02
N ASP A 654 24.01 14.67 14.38
CA ASP A 654 23.42 15.05 15.68
C ASP A 654 23.73 14.00 16.77
N PRO A 655 24.54 14.33 17.80
CA PRO A 655 24.82 13.44 18.92
C PRO A 655 23.55 13.03 19.69
N GLU A 656 22.53 13.89 19.72
CA GLU A 656 21.29 13.65 20.46
C GLU A 656 20.47 12.52 19.83
N LEU A 657 20.47 12.39 18.51
CA LEU A 657 19.85 11.26 17.78
C LEU A 657 20.48 9.92 18.20
N LEU A 658 21.80 9.88 18.35
CA LEU A 658 22.52 8.67 18.71
C LEU A 658 22.33 8.31 20.17
N ASP A 659 22.36 9.29 21.07
CA ASP A 659 22.12 9.08 22.49
C ASP A 659 20.68 8.65 22.76
N LEU A 660 19.70 9.14 21.99
CA LEU A 660 18.29 8.75 22.10
C LEU A 660 18.02 7.33 21.60
N LEU A 661 18.70 6.87 20.54
CA LEU A 661 18.54 5.51 20.02
C LEU A 661 19.30 4.46 20.85
N ARG A 662 20.43 4.82 21.46
CA ARG A 662 21.37 3.90 22.13
C ARG A 662 20.72 2.94 23.16
N PRO A 663 19.77 3.35 24.03
CA PRO A 663 19.11 2.45 24.98
C PRO A 663 18.27 1.35 24.31
N HIS A 664 17.81 1.58 23.09
CA HIS A 664 16.91 0.69 22.36
C HIS A 664 17.65 -0.19 21.34
N LEU A 665 18.95 0.04 21.12
CA LEU A 665 19.79 -0.71 20.18
C LEU A 665 20.11 -2.16 20.61
N GLN A 666 19.67 -2.58 21.80
CA GLN A 666 19.81 -3.98 22.28
C GLN A 666 18.46 -4.64 22.63
N GLY A 667 17.33 -3.98 22.35
CA GLY A 667 15.98 -4.46 22.72
C GLY A 667 15.24 -5.17 21.58
N ASP A 668 14.20 -5.93 21.93
CA ASP A 668 13.38 -6.73 21.01
C ASP A 668 12.56 -5.89 20.00
N ASP A 669 12.53 -4.56 20.19
CA ASP A 669 11.72 -3.57 19.46
C ASP A 669 12.41 -2.94 18.24
N LEU A 670 13.65 -3.33 17.96
CA LEU A 670 14.45 -2.79 16.85
C LEU A 670 13.80 -2.93 15.47
N ASP A 671 13.04 -4.01 15.24
CA ASP A 671 12.37 -4.24 13.96
C ASP A 671 11.33 -3.16 13.63
N LEU A 672 10.84 -2.43 14.63
CA LEU A 672 9.83 -1.38 14.46
C LEU A 672 10.37 -0.13 13.75
N LEU A 673 11.67 0.14 13.84
CA LEU A 673 12.31 1.29 13.18
C LEU A 673 12.21 1.22 11.66
N SER A 674 12.15 0.00 11.11
CA SER A 674 11.91 -0.25 9.68
C SER A 674 10.51 0.19 9.22
N ARG A 675 9.56 0.38 10.15
CA ARG A 675 8.17 0.77 9.86
C ARG A 675 7.93 2.26 10.09
N TYR A 676 8.89 2.97 10.67
CA TYR A 676 8.74 4.39 11.00
C TYR A 676 8.72 5.25 9.74
N THR A 677 7.70 6.11 9.64
CA THR A 677 7.60 7.17 8.62
C THR A 677 8.44 8.38 9.01
N PRO A 678 8.71 9.34 8.09
CA PRO A 678 9.40 10.58 8.44
C PRO A 678 8.71 11.34 9.58
N GLN A 679 7.38 11.26 9.66
CA GLN A 679 6.60 11.83 10.75
C GLN A 679 6.88 11.13 12.09
N MET A 680 6.94 9.80 12.11
CA MET A 680 7.27 9.04 13.33
C MET A 680 8.70 9.32 13.80
N TRP A 681 9.66 9.43 12.87
CA TRP A 681 11.02 9.86 13.19
C TRP A 681 11.05 11.28 13.73
N ARG A 682 10.30 12.20 13.13
CA ARG A 682 10.14 13.56 13.67
C ARG A 682 9.51 13.54 15.06
N MET A 683 8.52 12.69 15.33
CA MET A 683 7.94 12.57 16.67
C MET A 683 8.94 12.02 17.67
N LEU A 684 9.70 10.98 17.30
CA LEU A 684 10.75 10.42 18.16
C LEU A 684 11.80 11.48 18.56
N LEU A 685 12.18 12.38 17.63
CA LEU A 685 13.24 13.37 17.84
C LEU A 685 12.74 14.71 18.39
N ASP A 686 11.58 15.17 17.95
CA ASP A 686 11.15 16.56 18.12
C ASP A 686 9.87 16.72 18.96
N GLY A 687 9.14 15.64 19.27
CA GLY A 687 7.89 15.79 20.03
C GLY A 687 6.98 14.57 20.08
N LEU A 688 7.39 13.55 20.82
CA LEU A 688 6.55 12.40 21.17
C LEU A 688 5.61 12.79 22.31
N ARG A 689 4.36 12.31 22.27
CA ARG A 689 3.44 12.47 23.41
C ARG A 689 3.85 11.53 24.54
N GLN A 690 3.96 12.04 25.76
CA GLN A 690 4.47 11.31 26.93
C GLN A 690 5.86 10.66 26.67
N PRO A 691 6.87 11.46 26.27
CA PRO A 691 8.19 10.94 25.90
C PRO A 691 8.90 10.24 27.06
N GLU A 692 8.56 10.59 28.31
CA GLU A 692 9.09 9.97 29.52
C GLU A 692 8.80 8.45 29.62
N HIS A 693 7.76 7.96 28.93
CA HIS A 693 7.37 6.56 28.96
C HIS A 693 8.01 5.72 27.84
N LEU A 694 8.73 6.34 26.90
CA LEU A 694 9.41 5.65 25.79
C LEU A 694 10.39 4.58 26.27
N VAL A 695 11.11 4.85 27.37
CA VAL A 695 12.06 3.89 27.96
C VAL A 695 11.36 2.63 28.49
N THR A 696 10.13 2.75 29.01
CA THR A 696 9.40 1.64 29.64
C THR A 696 8.47 0.92 28.65
N LEU A 697 7.91 1.66 27.70
CA LEU A 697 6.96 1.16 26.69
C LEU A 697 7.62 0.75 25.37
N GLY A 698 8.89 1.08 25.16
CA GLY A 698 9.64 0.70 23.97
C GLY A 698 9.31 1.53 22.72
N LEU A 699 9.95 1.19 21.61
CA LEU A 699 9.83 1.91 20.34
C LEU A 699 8.43 1.76 19.73
N GLY A 700 7.65 0.75 20.11
CA GLY A 700 6.25 0.65 19.68
C GLY A 700 5.38 1.84 20.09
N TRP A 701 5.76 2.56 21.14
CA TRP A 701 5.02 3.74 21.62
C TRP A 701 4.93 4.86 20.58
N VAL A 702 5.97 5.06 19.77
CA VAL A 702 5.96 6.06 18.69
C VAL A 702 4.93 5.72 17.62
N GLN A 703 4.76 4.43 17.30
CA GLN A 703 3.77 4.00 16.32
C GLN A 703 2.35 4.20 16.85
N ILE A 704 2.11 3.88 18.11
CA ILE A 704 0.83 4.17 18.76
C ILE A 704 0.57 5.68 18.73
N ALA A 705 1.53 6.51 19.16
CA ALA A 705 1.35 7.96 19.17
C ALA A 705 1.07 8.56 17.79
N ALA A 706 1.65 7.99 16.73
CA ALA A 706 1.43 8.43 15.35
C ALA A 706 0.10 7.92 14.75
N GLN A 707 -0.31 6.69 15.05
CA GLN A 707 -1.56 6.09 14.56
C GLN A 707 -2.79 6.50 15.39
N ASP A 708 -2.57 6.95 16.63
CA ASP A 708 -3.56 7.53 17.52
C ASP A 708 -3.23 9.02 17.79
N PRO A 709 -3.23 9.86 16.73
CA PRO A 709 -2.68 11.21 16.77
C PRO A 709 -3.32 12.09 17.82
N ALA A 710 -4.58 11.81 18.15
CA ALA A 710 -5.29 12.68 19.05
C ALA A 710 -5.13 12.21 20.56
N GLY A 711 -4.69 10.98 20.88
CA GLY A 711 -4.68 10.38 22.23
C GLY A 711 -5.90 9.69 22.81
N ALA A 712 -6.40 8.60 22.21
CA ALA A 712 -7.26 7.63 22.92
C ALA A 712 -6.47 6.61 23.75
N VAL A 713 -5.21 6.34 23.38
CA VAL A 713 -4.33 5.43 24.11
C VAL A 713 -3.45 6.23 25.06
N ASP A 714 -3.62 6.00 26.36
CA ASP A 714 -2.80 6.58 27.42
C ASP A 714 -1.72 5.57 27.85
N ALA A 715 -0.46 6.01 27.81
CA ALA A 715 0.70 5.24 28.26
C ALA A 715 0.51 4.68 29.69
N ARG A 716 -0.13 5.44 30.58
CA ARG A 716 -0.34 5.03 31.99
C ARG A 716 -1.32 3.87 32.10
N VAL A 717 -2.34 3.84 31.24
CA VAL A 717 -3.32 2.75 31.18
C VAL A 717 -2.66 1.50 30.64
N LEU A 718 -1.85 1.61 29.59
CA LEU A 718 -1.08 0.48 29.07
C LEU A 718 -0.06 -0.05 30.08
N LEU A 719 0.64 0.83 30.81
CA LEU A 719 1.53 0.43 31.90
C LEU A 719 0.77 -0.26 33.03
N ARG A 720 -0.44 0.21 33.35
CA ARG A 720 -1.32 -0.44 34.32
C ARG A 720 -1.76 -1.82 33.84
N ILE A 721 -2.19 -1.96 32.59
CA ILE A 721 -2.54 -3.26 31.97
C ILE A 721 -1.35 -4.21 32.06
N ALA A 722 -0.14 -3.75 31.70
CA ALA A 722 1.09 -4.54 31.77
C ALA A 722 1.42 -4.96 33.21
N THR A 723 1.30 -4.03 34.17
CA THR A 723 1.54 -4.28 35.59
C THR A 723 0.55 -5.31 36.16
N ASP A 724 -0.74 -5.12 35.89
CA ASP A 724 -1.83 -5.99 36.36
C ASP A 724 -1.73 -7.39 35.70
N ALA A 725 -1.22 -7.46 34.47
CA ALA A 725 -0.92 -8.70 33.75
C ALA A 725 0.44 -9.34 34.13
N GLN A 726 1.27 -8.65 34.90
CA GLN A 726 2.65 -9.05 35.25
C GLN A 726 3.58 -9.27 34.05
N VAL A 727 3.46 -8.43 33.01
CA VAL A 727 4.31 -8.44 31.81
C VAL A 727 5.05 -7.11 31.61
N PRO A 728 6.19 -7.08 30.90
CA PRO A 728 6.86 -5.84 30.50
C PRO A 728 5.96 -4.88 29.72
N GLY A 729 6.18 -3.57 29.89
CA GLY A 729 5.38 -2.54 29.22
C GLY A 729 5.44 -2.57 27.68
N HIS A 730 6.59 -2.96 27.12
CA HIS A 730 6.74 -3.12 25.66
C HIS A 730 5.93 -4.29 25.09
N ASP A 731 5.70 -5.36 25.86
CA ASP A 731 4.88 -6.49 25.41
C ASP A 731 3.40 -6.09 25.32
N ALA A 732 2.91 -5.28 26.25
CA ALA A 732 1.56 -4.72 26.18
C ALA A 732 1.39 -3.80 24.94
N VAL A 733 2.43 -3.03 24.60
CA VAL A 733 2.44 -2.19 23.38
C VAL A 733 2.43 -3.03 22.12
N ARG A 734 3.22 -4.10 22.06
CA ARG A 734 3.22 -5.04 20.93
C ARG A 734 1.89 -5.75 20.76
N ALA A 735 1.30 -6.23 21.85
CA ALA A 735 0.00 -6.85 21.83
C ALA A 735 -1.07 -5.86 21.32
N LEU A 736 -1.01 -4.60 21.74
CA LEU A 736 -1.93 -3.56 21.26
C LEU A 736 -1.72 -3.25 19.76
N LEU A 737 -0.48 -3.16 19.29
CA LEU A 737 -0.16 -2.98 17.87
C LEU A 737 -0.61 -4.16 17.00
N GLY A 738 -0.79 -5.35 17.59
CA GLY A 738 -1.41 -6.52 16.95
C GLY A 738 -2.94 -6.38 16.78
N THR A 739 -3.58 -5.55 17.59
CA THR A 739 -5.01 -5.24 17.53
C THR A 739 -5.27 -4.04 16.59
N GLY A 740 -6.41 -4.03 15.90
CA GLY A 740 -6.81 -2.94 14.99
C GLY A 740 -6.88 -1.56 15.70
N PRO A 741 -6.37 -0.46 15.12
CA PRO A 741 -6.37 0.86 15.77
C PRO A 741 -7.74 1.39 16.21
N GLU A 742 -8.80 1.00 15.51
CA GLU A 742 -10.19 1.30 15.85
C GLU A 742 -10.64 0.70 17.19
N HIS A 743 -9.94 -0.32 17.67
CA HIS A 743 -10.27 -1.06 18.88
C HIS A 743 -9.40 -0.66 20.08
N TRP A 744 -8.34 0.11 19.88
CA TRP A 744 -7.42 0.48 20.96
C TRP A 744 -8.10 1.27 22.08
N ALA A 745 -9.04 2.15 21.74
CA ALA A 745 -9.84 2.86 22.73
C ALA A 745 -10.68 1.91 23.59
N THR A 746 -11.24 0.87 22.97
CA THR A 746 -11.99 -0.19 23.65
C THR A 746 -11.08 -0.98 24.58
N VAL A 747 -9.87 -1.34 24.13
CA VAL A 747 -8.89 -2.04 25.00
C VAL A 747 -8.54 -1.20 26.22
N CYS A 748 -8.27 0.10 26.01
CA CYS A 748 -7.91 1.02 27.10
C CYS A 748 -9.09 1.34 28.03
N ALA A 749 -10.33 1.25 27.55
CA ALA A 749 -11.54 1.46 28.34
C ALA A 749 -11.81 0.29 29.31
N HIS A 750 -11.24 -0.89 29.06
CA HIS A 750 -11.44 -2.09 29.87
C HIS A 750 -10.11 -2.67 30.38
N PRO A 751 -9.36 -1.93 31.23
CA PRO A 751 -8.01 -2.30 31.61
C PRO A 751 -7.93 -3.62 32.41
N LEU A 752 -8.95 -3.94 33.22
CA LEU A 752 -9.01 -5.20 33.97
C LEU A 752 -9.20 -6.41 33.05
N LEU A 753 -10.10 -6.29 32.07
CA LEU A 753 -10.30 -7.31 31.04
C LEU A 753 -9.03 -7.45 30.20
N ALA A 754 -8.48 -6.34 29.71
CA ALA A 754 -7.26 -6.32 28.90
C ALA A 754 -6.06 -6.95 29.64
N ALA A 755 -5.88 -6.66 30.93
CA ALA A 755 -4.80 -7.23 31.73
C ALA A 755 -4.95 -8.75 31.89
N ARG A 756 -6.16 -9.24 32.20
CA ARG A 756 -6.43 -10.67 32.31
C ARG A 756 -6.30 -11.40 30.96
N TRP A 757 -6.78 -10.76 29.89
CA TRP A 757 -6.66 -11.28 28.53
C TRP A 757 -5.19 -11.38 28.09
N LEU A 758 -4.40 -10.34 28.35
CA LEU A 758 -2.98 -10.31 28.04
C LEU A 758 -2.20 -11.37 28.83
N ALA A 759 -2.48 -11.52 30.13
CA ALA A 759 -1.81 -12.50 30.98
C ALA A 759 -2.07 -13.96 30.55
N GLU A 760 -3.28 -14.27 30.09
CA GLU A 760 -3.70 -15.64 29.78
C GLU A 760 -3.56 -16.01 28.30
N GLN A 761 -3.71 -15.05 27.38
CA GLN A 761 -3.76 -15.27 25.93
C GLN A 761 -2.60 -14.64 25.17
N GLY A 762 -1.86 -13.69 25.77
CA GLY A 762 -0.77 -12.98 25.10
C GLY A 762 -1.22 -12.00 24.00
N ALA A 763 -2.51 -11.72 23.88
CA ALA A 763 -3.11 -10.83 22.87
C ALA A 763 -4.14 -9.87 23.51
N LEU A 764 -4.58 -8.84 22.77
CA LEU A 764 -5.53 -7.82 23.25
C LEU A 764 -6.79 -7.68 22.37
N ASP A 765 -7.20 -8.76 21.70
CA ASP A 765 -8.35 -8.80 20.78
C ASP A 765 -9.68 -8.94 21.54
N ILE A 766 -10.03 -7.92 22.34
CA ILE A 766 -11.20 -7.95 23.23
C ILE A 766 -12.39 -7.13 22.71
N ALA A 767 -12.27 -6.45 21.56
CA ALA A 767 -13.31 -5.53 21.08
C ALA A 767 -14.61 -6.24 20.69
N GLU A 768 -14.54 -7.42 20.10
CA GLU A 768 -15.73 -8.20 19.73
C GLU A 768 -16.45 -8.75 20.98
N ILE A 769 -15.68 -9.05 22.04
CA ILE A 769 -16.21 -9.43 23.35
C ILE A 769 -16.91 -8.22 23.98
N VAL A 770 -16.27 -7.06 24.02
CA VAL A 770 -16.91 -5.84 24.55
C VAL A 770 -18.16 -5.45 23.75
N ALA A 771 -18.20 -5.74 22.44
CA ALA A 771 -19.38 -5.50 21.63
C ALA A 771 -20.54 -6.48 21.92
N ALA A 772 -20.24 -7.75 22.19
CA ALA A 772 -21.22 -8.79 22.49
C ALA A 772 -21.71 -8.76 23.95
N PHE A 773 -20.90 -8.21 24.85
CA PHE A 773 -21.13 -8.16 26.30
C PHE A 773 -21.15 -6.70 26.77
N PRO A 774 -22.34 -6.07 26.94
CA PRO A 774 -22.45 -4.69 27.40
C PRO A 774 -21.82 -4.41 28.77
N ASP A 775 -21.72 -5.43 29.63
CA ASP A 775 -21.04 -5.37 30.93
C ASP A 775 -19.89 -6.40 30.99
N PRO A 776 -18.74 -6.12 30.33
CA PRO A 776 -17.69 -7.11 30.12
C PRO A 776 -16.94 -7.49 31.39
N GLU A 777 -16.90 -6.62 32.41
CA GLU A 777 -16.27 -6.92 33.71
C GLU A 777 -17.11 -7.89 34.54
N ASP A 778 -18.43 -7.71 34.58
CA ASP A 778 -19.36 -8.63 35.23
C ASP A 778 -19.40 -9.97 34.48
N ALA A 779 -19.37 -9.93 33.14
CA ALA A 779 -19.30 -11.13 32.32
C ALA A 779 -17.97 -11.87 32.53
N LEU A 780 -16.84 -11.16 32.67
CA LEU A 780 -15.55 -11.75 33.02
C LEU A 780 -15.55 -12.37 34.42
N ALA A 781 -16.17 -11.72 35.40
CA ALA A 781 -16.29 -12.26 36.76
C ALA A 781 -17.19 -13.51 36.82
N ALA A 782 -18.24 -13.56 36.00
CA ALA A 782 -19.18 -14.67 35.95
C ALA A 782 -18.69 -15.87 35.13
N LEU A 783 -17.98 -15.62 34.02
CA LEU A 783 -17.64 -16.65 33.02
C LEU A 783 -16.14 -16.95 32.90
N GLY A 784 -15.27 -16.05 33.39
CA GLY A 784 -13.83 -16.10 33.16
C GLY A 784 -13.43 -15.82 31.70
N THR A 785 -12.13 -15.67 31.45
CA THR A 785 -11.54 -15.35 30.15
C THR A 785 -11.87 -16.44 29.10
N GLU A 786 -11.77 -17.71 29.50
CA GLU A 786 -12.04 -18.85 28.63
C GLU A 786 -13.53 -19.00 28.28
N GLY A 787 -14.43 -18.70 29.22
CA GLY A 787 -15.88 -18.73 29.00
C GLY A 787 -16.35 -17.63 28.07
N LEU A 788 -15.79 -16.42 28.18
CA LEU A 788 -16.05 -15.32 27.26
C LEU A 788 -15.53 -15.61 25.85
N ARG A 789 -14.32 -16.18 25.74
CA ARG A 789 -13.77 -16.59 24.45
C ARG A 789 -14.65 -17.64 23.79
N HIS A 790 -15.06 -18.67 24.53
CA HIS A 790 -15.97 -19.71 24.01
C HIS A 790 -17.33 -19.13 23.61
N ALA A 791 -17.91 -18.22 24.39
CA ALA A 791 -19.17 -17.58 24.04
C ALA A 791 -19.03 -16.76 22.75
N HIS A 792 -17.92 -16.04 22.59
CA HIS A 792 -17.59 -15.30 21.38
C HIS A 792 -17.36 -16.20 20.16
N GLU A 793 -16.59 -17.30 20.29
CA GLU A 793 -16.38 -18.32 19.24
C GLU A 793 -17.70 -18.95 18.78
N LEU A 794 -18.70 -19.01 19.68
CA LEU A 794 -20.04 -19.50 19.41
C LEU A 794 -21.00 -18.43 18.88
N GLY A 795 -20.52 -17.19 18.72
CA GLY A 795 -21.33 -16.05 18.29
C GLY A 795 -22.46 -15.71 19.27
N LEU A 796 -22.34 -16.10 20.55
CA LEU A 796 -23.36 -15.90 21.57
C LEU A 796 -23.22 -14.51 22.18
N ASP A 797 -24.31 -13.76 22.18
CA ASP A 797 -24.40 -12.47 22.87
C ASP A 797 -24.79 -12.65 24.35
N GLN A 798 -24.68 -11.58 25.13
CA GLN A 798 -25.03 -11.61 26.56
C GLN A 798 -26.47 -12.07 26.83
N ARG A 799 -27.40 -11.84 25.91
CA ARG A 799 -28.80 -12.27 26.05
C ARG A 799 -28.93 -13.78 25.87
N ALA A 800 -28.31 -14.36 24.85
CA ALA A 800 -28.28 -15.81 24.65
C ALA A 800 -27.57 -16.50 25.82
N MET A 801 -26.44 -15.96 26.29
CA MET A 801 -25.73 -16.47 27.46
C MET A 801 -26.58 -16.42 28.73
N THR A 802 -27.32 -15.33 28.96
CA THR A 802 -28.25 -15.22 30.09
C THR A 802 -29.40 -16.23 29.98
N VAL A 803 -29.96 -16.42 28.78
CA VAL A 803 -31.05 -17.37 28.54
C VAL A 803 -30.58 -18.82 28.74
N LEU A 804 -29.42 -19.17 28.20
CA LEU A 804 -28.83 -20.50 28.37
C LEU A 804 -28.38 -20.75 29.81
N GLY A 805 -27.84 -19.72 30.49
CA GLY A 805 -27.53 -19.72 31.92
C GLY A 805 -28.76 -19.98 32.79
N GLY A 806 -29.85 -19.23 32.56
CA GLY A 806 -31.12 -19.43 33.27
C GLY A 806 -31.76 -20.78 32.96
N TYR A 807 -31.64 -21.29 31.73
CA TYR A 807 -32.09 -22.62 31.35
C TYR A 807 -31.25 -23.73 32.03
N ALA A 808 -29.93 -23.59 32.06
CA ALA A 808 -29.02 -24.52 32.74
C ALA A 808 -29.31 -24.57 34.25
N GLN A 809 -29.48 -23.40 34.88
CA GLN A 809 -29.88 -23.27 36.27
C GLN A 809 -31.26 -23.91 36.53
N GLY A 810 -32.24 -23.65 35.66
CA GLY A 810 -33.56 -24.28 35.73
C GLY A 810 -33.52 -25.80 35.58
N LEU A 811 -32.57 -26.34 34.83
CA LEU A 811 -32.35 -27.79 34.71
C LEU A 811 -31.51 -28.39 35.85
N GLY A 812 -30.84 -27.56 36.66
CA GLY A 812 -29.87 -28.00 37.67
C GLY A 812 -28.60 -28.58 37.05
N ARG A 813 -28.13 -28.03 35.92
CA ARG A 813 -26.94 -28.46 35.18
C ARG A 813 -25.92 -27.32 35.05
N PRO A 814 -24.61 -27.63 34.94
CA PRO A 814 -23.61 -26.61 34.72
C PRO A 814 -23.71 -26.05 33.29
N LEU A 815 -23.34 -24.78 33.13
CA LEU A 815 -23.56 -24.02 31.89
C LEU A 815 -22.70 -24.55 30.73
N ASP A 816 -21.49 -25.03 31.01
CA ASP A 816 -20.58 -25.66 30.06
C ASP A 816 -21.21 -26.87 29.35
N GLU A 817 -21.89 -27.76 30.08
CA GLU A 817 -22.59 -28.93 29.51
C GLU A 817 -23.68 -28.50 28.50
N VAL A 818 -24.42 -27.43 28.83
CA VAL A 818 -25.47 -26.89 27.97
C VAL A 818 -24.89 -26.21 26.73
N LEU A 819 -23.79 -25.45 26.88
CA LEU A 819 -23.10 -24.79 25.77
C LEU A 819 -22.46 -25.81 24.81
N VAL A 820 -21.85 -26.88 25.33
CA VAL A 820 -21.32 -27.98 24.51
C VAL A 820 -22.45 -28.64 23.72
N ALA A 821 -23.57 -28.96 24.35
CA ALA A 821 -24.73 -29.56 23.69
C ALA A 821 -25.36 -28.63 22.63
N PHE A 822 -25.33 -27.32 22.86
CA PHE A 822 -25.79 -26.30 21.91
C PHE A 822 -24.84 -26.18 20.71
N ARG A 823 -23.52 -26.22 20.95
CA ARG A 823 -22.46 -26.19 19.92
C ARG A 823 -22.44 -27.45 19.05
N GLU A 824 -22.55 -28.63 19.64
CA GLU A 824 -22.55 -29.90 18.89
C GLU A 824 -23.70 -29.98 17.88
N ARG A 825 -24.74 -29.15 18.05
CA ARG A 825 -25.86 -29.02 17.13
C ARG A 825 -25.72 -27.88 16.11
N GLY A 826 -24.67 -27.08 16.20
CA GLY A 826 -24.41 -25.97 15.28
C GLY A 826 -25.42 -24.83 15.38
N TYR A 827 -25.93 -24.54 16.59
CA TYR A 827 -26.87 -23.44 16.82
C TYR A 827 -26.12 -22.12 17.13
N GLU A 828 -26.70 -21.01 16.69
CA GLU A 828 -26.27 -19.62 16.85
C GLU A 828 -27.12 -18.89 17.93
N SER A 829 -26.74 -17.66 18.28
CA SER A 829 -27.37 -16.85 19.35
C SER A 829 -28.90 -16.74 19.24
N GLU A 830 -29.43 -16.55 18.02
CA GLU A 830 -30.87 -16.38 17.80
C GLU A 830 -31.69 -17.63 18.17
N GLN A 831 -31.09 -18.82 18.07
CA GLN A 831 -31.74 -20.07 18.44
C GLN A 831 -31.69 -20.36 19.95
N ALA A 832 -31.14 -19.45 20.78
CA ALA A 832 -31.25 -19.52 22.23
C ALA A 832 -32.66 -19.13 22.74
N ALA A 833 -33.43 -18.34 21.96
CA ALA A 833 -34.73 -17.82 22.39
C ALA A 833 -35.77 -18.87 22.86
N PRO A 834 -35.89 -20.07 22.26
CA PRO A 834 -36.80 -21.10 22.72
C PRO A 834 -36.55 -21.61 24.15
N PHE A 835 -35.31 -21.48 24.65
CA PHE A 835 -34.90 -21.92 25.99
C PHE A 835 -35.37 -20.96 27.10
N ALA A 836 -35.77 -19.74 26.76
CA ALA A 836 -36.19 -18.71 27.71
C ALA A 836 -37.55 -19.00 28.39
N THR A 837 -38.23 -20.08 28.01
CA THR A 837 -39.58 -20.38 28.48
C THR A 837 -39.59 -21.39 29.62
N ALA A 838 -40.45 -21.17 30.62
CA ALA A 838 -40.67 -22.15 31.70
C ALA A 838 -41.15 -23.51 31.16
N ALA A 839 -41.90 -23.50 30.06
CA ALA A 839 -42.32 -24.73 29.37
C ALA A 839 -41.13 -25.52 28.81
N ALA A 840 -40.13 -24.86 28.22
CA ALA A 840 -38.91 -25.51 27.77
C ALA A 840 -38.12 -26.11 28.94
N VAL A 841 -37.97 -25.37 30.05
CA VAL A 841 -37.29 -25.87 31.26
C VAL A 841 -38.00 -27.10 31.84
N GLU A 842 -39.31 -27.04 32.05
CA GLU A 842 -40.08 -28.15 32.63
C GLU A 842 -40.16 -29.37 31.70
N TRP A 843 -40.36 -29.14 30.41
CA TRP A 843 -40.34 -30.22 29.41
C TRP A 843 -38.97 -30.90 29.37
N SER A 844 -37.90 -30.12 29.33
CA SER A 844 -36.53 -30.62 29.31
C SER A 844 -36.15 -31.33 30.60
N ARG A 845 -36.57 -30.82 31.77
CA ARG A 845 -36.36 -31.48 33.07
C ARG A 845 -37.08 -32.84 33.12
N LEU A 846 -38.30 -32.92 32.59
CA LEU A 846 -39.05 -34.17 32.44
C LEU A 846 -38.34 -35.17 31.51
N GLN A 847 -37.73 -34.71 30.40
CA GLN A 847 -36.97 -35.59 29.50
C GLN A 847 -35.62 -36.02 30.11
N CYS A 848 -34.94 -35.15 30.86
CA CYS A 848 -33.77 -35.50 31.66
C CYS A 848 -34.11 -36.60 32.68
N GLY A 849 -35.23 -36.47 33.39
CA GLY A 849 -35.73 -37.50 34.33
C GLY A 849 -36.12 -38.83 33.66
N ARG A 850 -36.31 -38.83 32.34
CA ARG A 850 -36.51 -40.03 31.50
C ARG A 850 -35.22 -40.55 30.86
N GLY A 851 -34.06 -40.02 31.25
CA GLY A 851 -32.75 -40.48 30.80
C GLY A 851 -32.37 -40.06 29.37
N LYS A 852 -32.96 -38.99 28.82
CA LYS A 852 -32.58 -38.48 27.49
C LYS A 852 -31.29 -37.66 27.54
N ALA A 853 -30.47 -37.80 26.50
CA ALA A 853 -29.19 -37.07 26.37
C ALA A 853 -29.42 -35.57 26.13
N LEU A 854 -28.56 -34.73 26.71
CA LEU A 854 -28.71 -33.27 26.70
C LEU A 854 -28.71 -32.68 25.30
N GLY A 855 -27.83 -33.14 24.40
CA GLY A 855 -27.83 -32.72 22.99
C GLY A 855 -29.14 -33.05 22.25
N TRP A 856 -29.83 -34.15 22.61
CA TRP A 856 -31.14 -34.47 22.03
C TRP A 856 -32.24 -33.54 22.56
N ILE A 857 -32.20 -33.22 23.85
CA ILE A 857 -33.16 -32.33 24.51
C ILE A 857 -33.02 -30.90 23.96
N VAL A 858 -31.79 -30.37 23.94
CA VAL A 858 -31.45 -29.06 23.37
C VAL A 858 -31.92 -28.97 21.92
N GLY A 859 -31.66 -29.99 21.11
CA GLY A 859 -32.13 -30.02 19.72
C GLY A 859 -33.65 -29.98 19.57
N ASN A 860 -34.42 -30.69 20.41
CA ASN A 860 -35.88 -30.66 20.32
C ASN A 860 -36.48 -29.33 20.80
N VAL A 861 -35.82 -28.64 21.74
CA VAL A 861 -36.24 -27.29 22.16
C VAL A 861 -36.13 -26.28 21.01
N VAL A 862 -35.05 -26.38 20.22
CA VAL A 862 -34.80 -25.50 19.07
C VAL A 862 -35.62 -25.88 17.84
N GLU A 863 -35.65 -27.18 17.49
CA GLU A 863 -36.26 -27.65 16.24
C GLU A 863 -37.79 -27.78 16.33
N ARG A 864 -38.33 -27.94 17.54
CA ARG A 864 -39.77 -28.19 17.77
C ARG A 864 -40.37 -27.31 18.87
N PRO A 865 -40.13 -25.99 18.87
CA PRO A 865 -40.67 -25.09 19.89
C PRO A 865 -42.19 -24.99 19.80
N GLY A 866 -42.77 -25.23 18.62
CA GLY A 866 -44.22 -25.35 18.43
C GLY A 866 -44.80 -26.54 19.18
N ARG A 867 -44.21 -27.74 19.10
CA ARG A 867 -44.68 -28.91 19.85
C ARG A 867 -44.53 -28.77 21.36
N ILE A 868 -43.50 -28.06 21.83
CA ILE A 868 -43.34 -27.77 23.27
C ILE A 868 -44.37 -26.74 23.72
N ARG A 869 -44.72 -25.78 22.86
CA ARG A 869 -45.83 -24.86 23.06
C ARG A 869 -47.19 -25.58 23.03
N ASP A 870 -47.43 -26.48 22.08
CA ASP A 870 -48.66 -27.28 21.98
C ASP A 870 -48.79 -28.23 23.18
N TRP A 871 -47.68 -28.86 23.60
CA TRP A 871 -47.62 -29.61 24.86
C TRP A 871 -47.97 -28.72 26.06
N ALA A 872 -47.51 -27.47 26.06
CA ALA A 872 -47.89 -26.52 27.10
C ALA A 872 -49.39 -26.16 27.01
N VAL A 873 -49.95 -25.97 25.82
CA VAL A 873 -51.35 -25.54 25.57
C VAL A 873 -52.36 -26.67 25.82
N ASP A 874 -52.15 -27.83 25.22
CA ASP A 874 -53.03 -29.02 25.32
C ASP A 874 -52.81 -29.80 26.62
N GLY A 875 -51.75 -29.46 27.37
CA GLY A 875 -51.52 -29.94 28.72
C GLY A 875 -52.42 -29.25 29.74
N THR A 876 -53.62 -29.82 29.97
CA THR A 876 -54.55 -29.68 31.13
C THR A 876 -54.66 -28.36 31.94
N GLY A 877 -54.20 -27.17 31.49
CA GLY A 877 -54.41 -25.94 32.28
C GLY A 877 -53.76 -24.61 31.84
N LEU A 878 -53.28 -24.42 30.61
CA LEU A 878 -52.48 -23.24 30.26
C LEU A 878 -53.29 -21.97 29.98
N GLY A 879 -54.43 -22.05 29.29
CA GLY A 879 -55.23 -20.87 28.92
C GLY A 879 -55.70 -20.05 30.13
N ARG A 880 -56.01 -20.73 31.25
CA ARG A 880 -56.36 -20.07 32.52
C ARG A 880 -55.17 -19.33 33.15
N ARG A 881 -53.99 -19.96 33.13
CA ARG A 881 -52.76 -19.43 33.74
C ARG A 881 -52.17 -18.25 32.96
N VAL A 882 -52.24 -18.25 31.63
CA VAL A 882 -51.73 -17.15 30.78
C VAL A 882 -52.57 -15.88 30.94
N THR A 883 -53.89 -16.04 31.02
CA THR A 883 -54.82 -14.89 31.22
C THR A 883 -54.63 -14.27 32.61
N GLU A 884 -54.48 -15.10 33.65
CA GLU A 884 -54.16 -14.64 35.01
C GLU A 884 -52.78 -13.97 35.11
N ALA A 885 -51.77 -14.47 34.39
CA ALA A 885 -50.41 -13.92 34.40
C ALA A 885 -50.27 -12.58 33.66
N VAL A 886 -51.06 -12.34 32.61
CA VAL A 886 -50.96 -11.12 31.77
C VAL A 886 -51.80 -9.96 32.31
N LEU A 887 -53.00 -10.23 32.85
CA LEU A 887 -53.95 -9.19 33.30
C LEU A 887 -54.00 -9.03 34.83
N GLY A 888 -53.46 -9.98 35.60
CA GLY A 888 -53.35 -9.88 37.06
C GLY A 888 -54.65 -10.09 37.86
N ALA A 889 -55.77 -10.43 37.21
CA ALA A 889 -57.02 -10.76 37.89
C ALA A 889 -57.87 -11.78 37.08
N PRO A 890 -58.67 -12.64 37.74
CA PRO A 890 -59.52 -13.59 37.06
C PRO A 890 -60.83 -12.90 36.60
N GLY A 891 -60.97 -12.72 35.28
CA GLY A 891 -62.23 -12.33 34.63
C GLY A 891 -62.10 -11.12 33.71
N THR A 892 -62.82 -11.19 32.58
CA THR A 892 -62.94 -10.21 31.46
C THR A 892 -61.75 -10.15 30.49
N ALA A 893 -61.89 -10.11 29.15
CA ALA A 893 -63.04 -10.25 28.24
C ALA A 893 -62.56 -10.86 26.89
N ALA A 894 -63.38 -11.68 26.24
CA ALA A 894 -63.11 -12.30 24.93
C ALA A 894 -62.46 -11.39 23.84
N PRO A 895 -62.81 -10.10 23.67
CA PRO A 895 -62.19 -9.24 22.65
C PRO A 895 -60.68 -8.97 22.86
N VAL A 896 -60.15 -9.12 24.08
CA VAL A 896 -58.71 -8.99 24.37
C VAL A 896 -57.96 -10.21 23.85
N LEU A 897 -58.55 -11.40 23.99
CA LEU A 897 -57.97 -12.64 23.47
C LEU A 897 -57.98 -12.62 21.94
N ASP A 898 -59.06 -12.16 21.33
CA ASP A 898 -59.16 -12.05 19.86
C ASP A 898 -58.17 -11.04 19.27
N SER A 899 -57.95 -9.89 19.93
CA SER A 899 -56.95 -8.90 19.49
C SER A 899 -55.50 -9.40 19.64
N LEU A 900 -55.21 -10.16 20.70
CA LEU A 900 -53.89 -10.78 20.94
C LEU A 900 -53.62 -11.96 20.00
N LEU A 901 -54.66 -12.71 19.65
CA LEU A 901 -54.61 -13.81 18.67
C LEU A 901 -54.50 -13.29 17.23
N ALA A 902 -55.21 -12.19 16.90
CA ALA A 902 -55.23 -11.60 15.56
C ALA A 902 -53.97 -10.77 15.26
N THR A 903 -53.31 -10.19 16.26
CA THR A 903 -52.09 -9.39 16.06
C THR A 903 -51.01 -9.76 17.09
N PRO A 904 -50.21 -10.82 16.83
CA PRO A 904 -49.20 -11.33 17.75
C PRO A 904 -48.12 -10.32 18.16
N ALA A 905 -47.95 -9.24 17.37
CA ALA A 905 -46.99 -8.17 17.63
C ALA A 905 -47.33 -7.30 18.86
N LEU A 906 -48.56 -7.40 19.41
CA LEU A 906 -48.94 -6.72 20.67
C LEU A 906 -48.42 -7.41 21.93
N LEU A 907 -48.22 -8.73 21.89
CA LEU A 907 -47.83 -9.51 23.07
C LEU A 907 -46.48 -9.06 23.67
N PRO A 908 -45.42 -8.81 22.87
CA PRO A 908 -44.17 -8.26 23.40
C PRO A 908 -44.32 -6.85 23.99
N LEU A 909 -45.21 -6.02 23.40
CA LEU A 909 -45.43 -4.65 23.88
C LEU A 909 -46.13 -4.64 25.25
N LEU A 910 -47.12 -5.52 25.44
CA LEU A 910 -47.81 -5.67 26.73
C LEU A 910 -46.91 -6.28 27.81
N ALA A 911 -46.04 -7.22 27.43
CA ALA A 911 -45.06 -7.83 28.33
C ALA A 911 -44.02 -6.81 28.82
N GLY A 912 -43.66 -5.83 28.00
CA GLY A 912 -42.74 -4.74 28.35
C GLY A 912 -43.34 -3.66 29.27
N LEU A 913 -44.65 -3.68 29.54
CA LEU A 913 -45.32 -2.71 30.41
C LEU A 913 -45.45 -3.26 31.84
N GLY A 914 -44.98 -2.48 32.80
CA GLY A 914 -44.85 -2.91 34.20
C GLY A 914 -46.17 -2.96 34.99
N SER A 915 -47.22 -2.25 34.56
CA SER A 915 -48.48 -2.17 35.31
C SER A 915 -49.73 -2.62 34.51
N PRO A 916 -50.74 -3.23 35.17
CA PRO A 916 -52.01 -3.58 34.53
C PRO A 916 -52.73 -2.38 33.89
N ARG A 917 -52.61 -1.20 34.50
CA ARG A 917 -53.20 0.05 33.99
C ARG A 917 -52.58 0.52 32.68
N GLN A 918 -51.27 0.35 32.51
CA GLN A 918 -50.58 0.65 31.25
C GLN A 918 -50.92 -0.37 30.15
N ARG A 919 -51.07 -1.65 30.52
CA ARG A 919 -51.47 -2.70 29.57
C ARG A 919 -52.89 -2.47 29.04
N ALA A 920 -53.82 -2.03 29.90
CA ALA A 920 -55.15 -1.62 29.48
C ALA A 920 -55.13 -0.38 28.58
N ALA A 921 -54.40 0.67 28.98
CA ALA A 921 -54.28 1.91 28.20
C ALA A 921 -53.67 1.68 26.80
N LEU A 922 -52.73 0.73 26.65
CA LEU A 922 -52.17 0.35 25.35
C LEU A 922 -53.21 -0.32 24.44
N LEU A 923 -54.03 -1.20 25.02
CA LEU A 923 -55.08 -1.89 24.27
C LEU A 923 -56.15 -0.88 23.80
N ASP A 924 -56.50 0.08 24.65
CA ASP A 924 -57.44 1.16 24.29
C ASP A 924 -56.86 2.09 23.21
N LEU A 925 -55.57 2.45 23.30
CA LEU A 925 -54.88 3.28 22.30
C LEU A 925 -54.74 2.54 20.96
N TYR A 926 -54.47 1.23 20.98
CA TYR A 926 -54.39 0.41 19.77
C TYR A 926 -55.75 0.24 19.09
N ALA A 927 -56.84 0.15 19.86
CA ALA A 927 -58.18 0.10 19.31
C ALA A 927 -58.57 1.41 18.60
N ALA A 928 -58.04 2.56 19.06
CA ALA A 928 -58.29 3.86 18.46
C ALA A 928 -57.40 4.14 17.23
N GLU A 929 -56.09 3.85 17.30
CA GLU A 929 -55.13 4.16 16.22
C GLU A 929 -54.14 3.00 15.93
N PRO A 930 -54.61 1.90 15.30
CA PRO A 930 -53.85 0.65 15.19
C PRO A 930 -52.56 0.76 14.37
N GLU A 931 -52.56 1.51 13.26
CA GLU A 931 -51.37 1.70 12.44
C GLU A 931 -50.34 2.61 13.12
N ALA A 932 -50.79 3.64 13.85
CA ALA A 932 -49.93 4.60 14.52
C ALA A 932 -49.23 4.00 15.76
N VAL A 933 -49.94 3.18 16.54
CA VAL A 933 -49.39 2.46 17.70
C VAL A 933 -48.33 1.43 17.26
N LEU A 934 -48.48 0.87 16.07
CA LEU A 934 -47.53 -0.07 15.50
C LEU A 934 -46.37 0.62 14.75
N ASP A 935 -46.35 1.94 14.57
CA ASP A 935 -45.23 2.67 13.97
C ASP A 935 -43.95 2.45 14.82
N PRO A 936 -42.81 2.08 14.20
CA PRO A 936 -41.56 1.84 14.91
C PRO A 936 -41.09 2.98 15.83
N ARG A 937 -41.47 4.23 15.53
CA ARG A 937 -41.14 5.41 16.35
C ARG A 937 -41.97 5.47 17.63
N ALA A 938 -43.26 5.13 17.56
CA ALA A 938 -44.16 5.08 18.71
C ALA A 938 -43.75 4.00 19.72
N ARG A 939 -43.29 2.85 19.23
CA ARG A 939 -42.85 1.71 20.09
C ARG A 939 -41.72 2.06 21.05
N ARG A 940 -40.84 2.98 20.67
CA ARG A 940 -39.68 3.38 21.49
C ARG A 940 -40.05 4.27 22.68
N GLU A 941 -41.16 5.01 22.57
CA GLU A 941 -41.64 5.92 23.63
C GLU A 941 -42.95 5.48 24.27
N LEU A 942 -43.40 4.26 23.96
CA LEU A 942 -44.70 3.71 24.35
C LEU A 942 -45.01 3.87 25.85
N PRO A 943 -44.10 3.57 26.80
CA PRO A 943 -44.39 3.74 28.23
C PRO A 943 -44.66 5.21 28.63
N MET A 944 -44.02 6.18 27.96
CA MET A 944 -44.18 7.61 28.22
C MET A 944 -45.42 8.18 27.54
N ILE A 945 -45.73 7.70 26.33
CA ILE A 945 -46.98 8.03 25.62
C ILE A 945 -48.18 7.57 26.45
N LEU A 946 -48.15 6.35 26.98
CA LEU A 946 -49.22 5.78 27.81
C LEU A 946 -49.33 6.42 29.19
N ALA A 947 -48.28 7.10 29.65
CA ALA A 947 -48.27 7.87 30.89
C ALA A 947 -48.66 9.35 30.68
N ALA A 948 -48.80 9.81 29.43
CA ALA A 948 -49.21 11.17 29.12
C ALA A 948 -50.68 11.40 29.50
N PRO A 949 -51.08 12.65 29.82
CA PRO A 949 -52.47 12.99 30.11
C PRO A 949 -53.42 12.66 28.96
N ASP A 950 -52.94 12.81 27.72
CA ASP A 950 -53.62 12.38 26.49
C ASP A 950 -52.62 11.55 25.62
N PRO A 951 -52.69 10.20 25.69
CA PRO A 951 -51.81 9.32 24.93
C PRO A 951 -51.99 9.43 23.40
N GLY A 952 -53.20 9.76 22.94
CA GLY A 952 -53.50 9.90 21.52
C GLY A 952 -52.92 11.18 20.92
N ASP A 953 -52.98 12.28 21.66
CA ASP A 953 -52.36 13.55 21.25
C ASP A 953 -50.82 13.49 21.31
N ALA A 954 -50.26 12.83 22.33
CA ALA A 954 -48.82 12.59 22.42
C ALA A 954 -48.29 11.74 21.26
N LEU A 955 -49.02 10.69 20.87
CA LEU A 955 -48.70 9.83 19.73
C LEU A 955 -48.74 10.61 18.41
N ARG A 956 -49.80 11.40 18.17
CA ARG A 956 -49.95 12.19 16.95
C ARG A 956 -48.91 13.32 16.85
N THR A 957 -48.55 13.95 17.96
CA THR A 957 -47.52 14.99 18.01
C THR A 957 -46.14 14.42 17.70
N LEU A 958 -45.80 13.25 18.25
CA LEU A 958 -44.56 12.53 17.92
C LEU A 958 -44.47 12.20 16.43
N LEU A 959 -45.59 11.78 15.81
CA LEU A 959 -45.62 11.43 14.38
C LEU A 959 -45.62 12.67 13.47
N ARG A 960 -46.19 13.81 13.92
CA ARG A 960 -46.27 15.07 13.15
C ARG A 960 -45.01 15.92 13.24
N GLU A 961 -44.47 16.11 14.44
CA GLU A 961 -43.38 17.04 14.73
C GLU A 961 -42.03 16.34 14.93
N GLY A 962 -42.02 15.01 15.06
CA GLY A 962 -40.81 14.23 15.30
C GLY A 962 -40.19 14.42 16.68
N LEU A 963 -40.93 15.06 17.60
CA LEU A 963 -40.52 15.31 18.98
C LEU A 963 -41.07 14.24 19.91
N GLY A 964 -40.18 13.62 20.70
CA GLY A 964 -40.55 12.71 21.78
C GLY A 964 -41.34 13.39 22.91
N VAL A 965 -42.01 12.62 23.76
CA VAL A 965 -42.89 13.13 24.85
C VAL A 965 -42.13 14.05 25.81
N LEU A 966 -40.89 13.70 26.18
CA LEU A 966 -40.04 14.53 27.04
C LEU A 966 -39.53 15.80 26.35
N ALA A 967 -39.19 15.70 25.05
CA ALA A 967 -38.74 16.85 24.26
C ALA A 967 -39.88 17.86 24.06
N GLN A 968 -41.11 17.38 23.92
CA GLN A 968 -42.30 18.21 23.85
C GLN A 968 -42.55 18.95 25.16
N GLN A 969 -42.53 18.24 26.29
CA GLN A 969 -42.68 18.83 27.63
C GLN A 969 -41.61 19.90 27.91
N LEU A 970 -40.38 19.67 27.45
CA LEU A 970 -39.28 20.61 27.59
C LEU A 970 -39.44 21.83 26.66
N ALA A 971 -39.87 21.63 25.41
CA ALA A 971 -40.15 22.70 24.47
C ALA A 971 -41.27 23.64 24.94
N ASP A 972 -42.28 23.08 25.59
CA ASP A 972 -43.40 23.83 26.15
C ASP A 972 -43.00 24.54 27.46
N ARG A 973 -42.19 23.88 28.31
CA ARG A 973 -41.64 24.48 29.55
C ARG A 973 -40.71 25.67 29.29
N LEU A 974 -39.84 25.57 28.28
CA LEU A 974 -38.88 26.62 27.90
C LEU A 974 -39.42 27.62 26.88
N ARG A 975 -40.70 27.48 26.47
CA ARG A 975 -41.36 28.35 25.46
C ARG A 975 -40.55 28.49 24.18
N LEU A 976 -39.97 27.39 23.70
CA LEU A 976 -39.08 27.40 22.54
C LEU A 976 -39.80 27.81 21.25
N SER A 977 -39.13 28.63 20.42
CA SER A 977 -39.64 29.07 19.12
C SER A 977 -39.78 27.91 18.12
N PRO A 978 -40.54 28.04 17.02
CA PRO A 978 -40.67 27.00 16.00
C PRO A 978 -39.33 26.57 15.36
N GLU A 979 -38.33 27.46 15.34
CA GLU A 979 -36.98 27.17 14.84
C GLU A 979 -36.15 26.42 15.88
N GLN A 980 -36.29 26.79 17.17
CA GLN A 980 -35.67 26.06 18.28
C GLN A 980 -36.29 24.67 18.47
N ARG A 981 -37.60 24.51 18.28
CA ARG A 981 -38.29 23.21 18.31
C ARG A 981 -37.81 22.29 17.18
N ARG A 982 -37.54 22.83 15.99
CA ARG A 982 -36.95 22.07 14.87
C ARG A 982 -35.48 21.68 15.14
N ALA A 983 -34.70 22.57 15.76
CA ALA A 983 -33.36 22.23 16.21
C ALA A 983 -33.40 21.13 17.28
N LEU A 984 -34.32 21.23 18.26
CA LEU A 984 -34.55 20.25 19.32
C LEU A 984 -34.93 18.87 18.77
N ALA A 985 -35.80 18.82 17.75
CA ALA A 985 -36.18 17.58 17.08
C ALA A 985 -34.98 16.88 16.42
N GLY A 986 -33.99 17.66 15.94
CA GLY A 986 -32.74 17.14 15.41
C GLY A 986 -31.81 16.54 16.47
N LEU A 987 -31.90 16.99 17.73
CA LEU A 987 -31.03 16.53 18.83
C LEU A 987 -31.36 15.12 19.33
N GLY A 988 -32.59 14.64 19.14
CA GLY A 988 -33.02 13.31 19.55
C GLY A 988 -32.79 13.05 21.05
N PRO A 989 -32.11 11.95 21.46
CA PRO A 989 -31.93 11.61 22.88
C PRO A 989 -31.00 12.57 23.65
N LEU A 990 -30.22 13.41 22.96
CA LEU A 990 -29.29 14.36 23.59
C LEU A 990 -29.99 15.45 24.42
N THR A 991 -31.29 15.62 24.20
CA THR A 991 -32.15 16.59 24.88
C THR A 991 -32.22 16.40 26.40
N GLY A 992 -32.11 15.16 26.87
CA GLY A 992 -32.17 14.83 28.31
C GLY A 992 -30.81 14.81 29.01
N VAL A 993 -29.71 14.96 28.27
CA VAL A 993 -28.33 14.79 28.77
C VAL A 993 -27.63 16.14 28.98
N LEU A 994 -28.08 17.19 28.31
CA LEU A 994 -27.54 18.53 28.45
C LEU A 994 -28.20 19.28 29.61
N ALA A 995 -27.39 19.98 30.39
CA ALA A 995 -27.89 20.93 31.38
C ALA A 995 -28.71 22.04 30.66
N PRO A 996 -29.76 22.60 31.31
CA PRO A 996 -30.61 23.61 30.67
C PRO A 996 -29.86 24.79 30.01
N PRO A 997 -28.79 25.36 30.61
CA PRO A 997 -28.02 26.45 29.99
C PRO A 997 -27.27 26.00 28.72
N SER A 998 -26.69 24.80 28.75
CA SER A 998 -25.99 24.20 27.61
C SER A 998 -26.94 23.86 26.47
N LEU A 999 -28.14 23.37 26.80
CA LEU A 999 -29.18 23.13 25.80
C LEU A 999 -29.61 24.45 25.13
N GLU A 1000 -29.79 25.52 25.90
CA GLU A 1000 -30.14 26.83 25.36
C GLU A 1000 -29.05 27.40 24.43
N ALA A 1001 -27.77 27.27 24.81
CA ALA A 1001 -26.63 27.65 23.98
C ALA A 1001 -26.56 26.84 22.67
N VAL A 1002 -26.79 25.52 22.74
CA VAL A 1002 -26.82 24.61 21.58
C VAL A 1002 -27.97 24.95 20.64
N LEU A 1003 -29.15 25.23 21.18
CA LEU A 1003 -30.31 25.65 20.40
C LEU A 1003 -30.06 27.01 19.75
N THR A 1004 -29.37 27.92 20.43
CA THR A 1004 -28.99 29.23 19.89
C THR A 1004 -28.00 29.09 18.73
N ALA A 1005 -26.97 28.25 18.86
CA ALA A 1005 -26.06 27.90 17.76
C ALA A 1005 -26.80 27.22 16.60
N GLY A 1006 -27.77 26.35 16.92
CA GLY A 1006 -28.61 25.64 15.97
C GLY A 1006 -29.56 26.53 15.18
N VAL A 1007 -30.13 27.55 15.80
CA VAL A 1007 -30.96 28.56 15.10
C VAL A 1007 -30.08 29.39 14.16
N ARG A 1008 -28.89 29.78 14.62
CA ARG A 1008 -27.99 30.64 13.84
C ARG A 1008 -27.33 29.94 12.65
N PHE A 1009 -27.01 28.65 12.77
CA PHE A 1009 -26.22 27.91 11.77
C PHE A 1009 -26.87 26.63 11.24
N GLY A 1010 -28.07 26.28 11.74
CA GLY A 1010 -28.88 25.17 11.25
C GLY A 1010 -28.88 23.91 12.14
N PRO A 1011 -29.85 23.00 11.95
CA PRO A 1011 -30.08 21.85 12.83
C PRO A 1011 -28.93 20.82 12.85
N ARG A 1012 -28.18 20.67 11.75
CA ARG A 1012 -26.99 19.80 11.72
C ARG A 1012 -25.87 20.33 12.62
N VAL A 1013 -25.72 21.65 12.68
CA VAL A 1013 -24.79 22.32 13.59
C VAL A 1013 -25.26 22.18 15.03
N ALA A 1014 -26.58 22.26 15.29
CA ALA A 1014 -27.14 22.01 16.63
C ALA A 1014 -26.75 20.61 17.16
N VAL A 1015 -26.88 19.57 16.34
CA VAL A 1015 -26.51 18.19 16.74
C VAL A 1015 -25.03 18.08 17.03
N ALA A 1016 -24.18 18.58 16.14
CA ALA A 1016 -22.74 18.53 16.33
C ALA A 1016 -22.31 19.37 17.55
N ALA A 1017 -22.92 20.54 17.74
CA ALA A 1017 -22.69 21.40 18.90
C ALA A 1017 -23.18 20.74 20.19
N ALA A 1018 -24.31 20.01 20.18
CA ALA A 1018 -24.82 19.29 21.34
C ALA A 1018 -23.85 18.20 21.82
N VAL A 1019 -23.31 17.41 20.89
CA VAL A 1019 -22.33 16.36 21.19
C VAL A 1019 -21.04 16.97 21.75
N VAL A 1020 -20.60 18.09 21.18
CA VAL A 1020 -19.40 18.80 21.67
C VAL A 1020 -19.67 19.44 23.03
N GLU A 1021 -20.81 20.10 23.22
CA GLU A 1021 -21.23 20.77 24.45
C GLU A 1021 -21.39 19.79 25.63
N GLN A 1022 -21.85 18.57 25.35
CA GLN A 1022 -21.94 17.50 26.35
C GLN A 1022 -20.57 17.16 26.94
N ARG A 1023 -19.54 17.16 26.07
CA ARG A 1023 -18.15 16.89 26.48
C ARG A 1023 -17.48 18.16 27.03
N LEU A 1024 -17.77 19.30 26.42
CA LEU A 1024 -17.11 20.59 26.62
C LEU A 1024 -18.14 21.70 26.83
N PRO A 1025 -18.65 21.86 28.06
CA PRO A 1025 -19.64 22.90 28.37
C PRO A 1025 -19.11 24.30 28.03
N GLY A 1026 -19.91 25.10 27.32
CA GLY A 1026 -19.54 26.42 26.80
C GLY A 1026 -19.07 26.44 25.33
N ALA A 1027 -18.93 25.27 24.68
CA ALA A 1027 -18.56 25.16 23.28
C ALA A 1027 -19.62 25.74 22.32
N ALA A 1028 -20.89 25.52 22.59
CA ALA A 1028 -21.99 26.07 21.78
C ALA A 1028 -22.02 27.61 21.83
N ASP A 1029 -21.65 28.16 22.98
CA ASP A 1029 -21.52 29.59 23.21
C ASP A 1029 -20.33 30.19 22.45
N ALA A 1030 -19.18 29.52 22.50
CA ALA A 1030 -18.01 29.88 21.70
C ALA A 1030 -18.29 29.78 20.19
N LEU A 1031 -19.00 28.73 19.75
CA LEU A 1031 -19.43 28.57 18.35
C LEU A 1031 -20.38 29.68 17.90
N THR A 1032 -21.24 30.17 18.79
CA THR A 1032 -22.12 31.30 18.51
C THR A 1032 -21.33 32.58 18.28
N ALA A 1033 -20.23 32.80 19.00
CA ALA A 1033 -19.37 33.97 18.84
C ALA A 1033 -18.38 33.86 17.65
N TRP A 1034 -17.75 32.70 17.47
CA TRP A 1034 -16.62 32.51 16.55
C TRP A 1034 -16.98 31.76 15.24
N GLY A 1035 -18.15 31.13 15.19
CA GLY A 1035 -18.73 30.47 14.02
C GLY A 1035 -18.54 28.95 13.96
N PRO A 1036 -19.31 28.25 13.10
CA PRO A 1036 -19.40 26.78 13.08
C PRO A 1036 -18.15 26.09 12.54
N ARG A 1037 -17.21 26.81 11.91
CA ARG A 1037 -15.96 26.23 11.37
C ARG A 1037 -15.04 25.68 12.45
N TRP A 1038 -15.24 26.09 13.70
CA TRP A 1038 -14.52 25.57 14.86
C TRP A 1038 -15.06 24.21 15.35
N LEU A 1039 -16.24 23.76 14.90
CA LEU A 1039 -16.83 22.48 15.34
C LEU A 1039 -15.90 21.28 15.20
N PRO A 1040 -15.20 21.05 14.07
CA PRO A 1040 -14.30 19.91 13.95
C PRO A 1040 -13.14 19.97 14.94
N LEU A 1041 -12.63 21.16 15.25
CA LEU A 1041 -11.54 21.36 16.21
C LEU A 1041 -12.01 21.25 17.66
N LEU A 1042 -13.19 21.81 17.98
CA LEU A 1042 -13.83 21.67 19.29
C LEU A 1042 -14.29 20.22 19.54
N ALA A 1043 -14.65 19.46 18.51
CA ALA A 1043 -14.95 18.02 18.58
C ALA A 1043 -13.68 17.16 18.64
N GLY A 1044 -12.57 17.67 18.10
CA GLY A 1044 -11.25 17.06 18.16
C GLY A 1044 -10.68 17.03 19.58
N ARG A 1045 -9.53 16.36 19.75
CA ARG A 1045 -8.93 16.18 21.08
C ARG A 1045 -8.23 17.45 21.60
N SER A 1046 -7.96 18.44 20.72
CA SER A 1046 -7.56 19.81 21.12
C SER A 1046 -8.74 20.70 21.57
N GLY A 1047 -9.95 20.14 21.67
CA GLY A 1047 -11.18 20.91 21.86
C GLY A 1047 -11.22 21.74 23.14
N GLU A 1048 -10.73 21.24 24.27
CA GLU A 1048 -10.65 22.01 25.54
C GLU A 1048 -9.73 23.22 25.42
N ARG A 1049 -8.54 23.00 24.85
CA ARG A 1049 -7.54 24.05 24.62
C ARG A 1049 -8.10 25.12 23.68
N VAL A 1050 -8.67 24.70 22.55
CA VAL A 1050 -9.30 25.61 21.57
C VAL A 1050 -10.47 26.35 22.23
N LEU A 1051 -11.32 25.67 22.99
CA LEU A 1051 -12.45 26.29 23.67
C LEU A 1051 -11.98 27.35 24.66
N ARG A 1052 -10.99 27.04 25.50
CA ARG A 1052 -10.40 27.97 26.46
C ARG A 1052 -9.89 29.23 25.75
N LEU A 1053 -9.11 29.08 24.68
CA LEU A 1053 -8.58 30.21 23.92
C LEU A 1053 -9.69 31.06 23.27
N LEU A 1054 -10.70 30.42 22.69
CA LEU A 1054 -11.84 31.13 22.09
C LEU A 1054 -12.68 31.86 23.15
N VAL A 1055 -12.82 31.27 24.34
CA VAL A 1055 -13.56 31.88 25.47
C VAL A 1055 -12.79 33.05 26.05
N GLU A 1056 -11.49 32.89 26.33
CA GLU A 1056 -10.62 33.95 26.85
C GLU A 1056 -10.57 35.17 25.91
N GLN A 1057 -10.62 34.94 24.60
CA GLN A 1057 -10.58 36.02 23.60
C GLN A 1057 -11.97 36.52 23.16
N ARG A 1058 -13.06 35.92 23.68
CA ARG A 1058 -14.43 36.18 23.23
C ARG A 1058 -14.84 37.65 23.38
N GLU A 1059 -14.61 38.24 24.55
CA GLU A 1059 -15.07 39.60 24.85
C GLU A 1059 -14.39 40.67 23.99
N ARG A 1060 -13.08 40.51 23.74
CA ARG A 1060 -12.28 41.50 23.01
C ARG A 1060 -12.27 41.29 21.49
N HIS A 1061 -12.27 40.03 21.03
CA HIS A 1061 -12.06 39.71 19.61
C HIS A 1061 -13.22 38.95 18.95
N GLY A 1062 -14.25 38.54 19.70
CA GLY A 1062 -15.39 37.79 19.15
C GLY A 1062 -16.14 38.54 18.03
N GLY A 1063 -16.18 39.88 18.09
CA GLY A 1063 -16.75 40.73 17.02
C GLY A 1063 -15.93 40.79 15.73
N GLN A 1064 -14.65 40.39 15.77
CA GLN A 1064 -13.72 40.35 14.63
C GLN A 1064 -13.56 38.92 14.06
N SER A 1065 -14.38 37.97 14.51
CA SER A 1065 -14.26 36.54 14.15
C SER A 1065 -14.35 36.26 12.65
N GLY A 1066 -15.01 37.12 11.87
CA GLY A 1066 -15.07 37.01 10.40
C GLY A 1066 -13.69 37.10 9.72
N ARG A 1067 -12.74 37.86 10.29
CA ARG A 1067 -11.35 37.95 9.79
C ARG A 1067 -10.42 36.99 10.53
N LEU A 1068 -10.56 36.88 11.86
CA LEU A 1068 -9.66 36.08 12.69
C LEU A 1068 -9.90 34.57 12.59
N THR A 1069 -11.15 34.08 12.47
CA THR A 1069 -11.43 32.65 12.36
C THR A 1069 -10.78 32.03 11.11
N PRO A 1070 -10.95 32.57 9.88
CA PRO A 1070 -10.27 32.02 8.71
C PRO A 1070 -8.74 32.07 8.83
N TRP A 1071 -8.19 33.14 9.41
CA TRP A 1071 -6.75 33.27 9.60
C TRP A 1071 -6.20 32.22 10.56
N LEU A 1072 -6.83 32.07 11.75
CA LEU A 1072 -6.41 31.10 12.76
C LEU A 1072 -6.56 29.66 12.26
N LEU A 1073 -7.63 29.34 11.53
CA LEU A 1073 -7.81 28.02 10.95
C LEU A 1073 -6.78 27.72 9.84
N ALA A 1074 -6.37 28.72 9.07
CA ALA A 1074 -5.33 28.56 8.04
C ALA A 1074 -3.92 28.52 8.62
N ALA A 1075 -3.66 29.26 9.69
CA ALA A 1075 -2.40 29.21 10.44
C ALA A 1075 -2.26 27.92 11.25
N GLY A 1076 -3.38 27.23 11.53
CA GLY A 1076 -3.41 25.94 12.19
C GLY A 1076 -2.83 26.01 13.60
N GLU A 1077 -2.01 25.03 13.98
CA GLU A 1077 -1.40 24.95 15.30
C GLU A 1077 -0.42 26.10 15.60
N ASP A 1078 0.27 26.63 14.58
CA ASP A 1078 1.19 27.75 14.78
C ASP A 1078 0.42 29.02 15.18
N GLY A 1079 -0.77 29.24 14.61
CA GLY A 1079 -1.66 30.35 14.99
C GLY A 1079 -2.27 30.16 16.38
N LEU A 1080 -2.69 28.93 16.73
CA LEU A 1080 -3.23 28.64 18.07
C LEU A 1080 -2.15 28.73 19.16
N ALA A 1081 -0.93 28.27 18.89
CA ALA A 1081 0.21 28.39 19.80
C ALA A 1081 0.63 29.85 19.99
N LEU A 1082 0.55 30.66 18.94
CA LEU A 1082 0.79 32.09 19.01
C LEU A 1082 -0.20 32.78 19.97
N VAL A 1083 -1.50 32.51 19.81
CA VAL A 1083 -2.55 33.05 20.70
C VAL A 1083 -2.43 32.50 22.12
N GLU A 1084 -2.05 31.25 22.29
CA GLU A 1084 -1.87 30.67 23.63
C GLU A 1084 -0.69 31.30 24.37
N ARG A 1085 0.39 31.61 23.66
CA ARG A 1085 1.60 32.17 24.27
C ARG A 1085 1.49 33.66 24.56
N PHE A 1086 0.84 34.42 23.69
CA PHE A 1086 0.81 35.89 23.77
C PHE A 1086 -0.59 36.50 23.89
N GLY A 1087 -1.64 35.67 23.92
CA GLY A 1087 -3.02 36.12 24.16
C GLY A 1087 -3.51 37.15 23.15
N SER A 1088 -4.10 38.24 23.66
CA SER A 1088 -4.63 39.32 22.82
C SER A 1088 -3.55 40.05 22.02
N ASP A 1089 -2.31 40.13 22.52
CA ASP A 1089 -1.22 40.85 21.82
C ASP A 1089 -0.88 40.19 20.48
N ALA A 1090 -1.02 38.86 20.39
CA ALA A 1090 -0.89 38.13 19.14
C ALA A 1090 -1.99 38.50 18.13
N LEU A 1091 -3.25 38.50 18.57
CA LEU A 1091 -4.39 38.81 17.70
C LEU A 1091 -4.39 40.29 17.29
N ASP A 1092 -4.01 41.19 18.20
CA ASP A 1092 -3.82 42.61 17.92
C ASP A 1092 -2.69 42.82 16.91
N LEU A 1093 -1.58 42.06 17.01
CA LEU A 1093 -0.50 42.13 16.03
C LEU A 1093 -0.93 41.61 14.65
N VAL A 1094 -1.69 40.51 14.58
CA VAL A 1094 -2.27 40.01 13.31
C VAL A 1094 -3.16 41.06 12.66
N LEU A 1095 -4.01 41.73 13.45
CA LEU A 1095 -4.88 42.80 12.95
C LEU A 1095 -4.11 44.06 12.54
N ALA A 1096 -2.98 44.35 13.19
CA ALA A 1096 -2.16 45.52 12.91
C ALA A 1096 -1.24 45.34 11.69
N THR A 1097 -0.84 44.12 11.35
CA THR A 1097 0.07 43.83 10.23
C THR A 1097 -0.61 43.26 8.99
N ASP A 1098 -1.85 42.77 9.10
CA ASP A 1098 -2.53 41.97 8.06
C ASP A 1098 -1.64 40.80 7.56
N ALA A 1099 -0.80 40.25 8.44
CA ALA A 1099 0.18 39.22 8.09
C ALA A 1099 -0.50 37.95 7.54
N PRO A 1100 0.09 37.26 6.55
CA PRO A 1100 -0.45 36.01 6.05
C PRO A 1100 -0.35 34.88 7.10
N PRO A 1101 -1.21 33.84 7.05
CA PRO A 1101 -1.21 32.77 8.05
C PRO A 1101 0.12 32.01 8.20
N ALA A 1102 0.92 31.93 7.13
CA ALA A 1102 2.24 31.30 7.14
C ALA A 1102 3.26 32.04 8.05
N ASP A 1103 3.01 33.31 8.36
CA ASP A 1103 3.89 34.14 9.18
C ASP A 1103 3.64 33.96 10.69
N ALA A 1104 2.74 33.06 11.12
CA ALA A 1104 2.38 32.89 12.52
C ALA A 1104 3.62 32.66 13.43
N ARG A 1105 4.61 31.88 12.98
CA ARG A 1105 5.88 31.69 13.72
C ARG A 1105 6.72 32.95 13.78
N LEU A 1106 6.81 33.69 12.66
CA LEU A 1106 7.52 34.96 12.59
C LEU A 1106 6.91 35.98 13.54
N LEU A 1107 5.58 36.11 13.59
CA LEU A 1107 4.89 36.99 14.54
C LEU A 1107 5.22 36.64 16.00
N GLY A 1108 5.35 35.34 16.31
CA GLY A 1108 5.76 34.87 17.63
C GLY A 1108 7.19 35.25 17.99
N GLU A 1109 8.12 35.17 17.04
CA GLU A 1109 9.50 35.62 17.24
C GLU A 1109 9.58 37.14 17.40
N LEU A 1110 8.77 37.88 16.66
CA LEU A 1110 8.71 39.34 16.76
C LEU A 1110 8.21 39.83 18.13
N LEU A 1111 7.22 39.15 18.71
CA LEU A 1111 6.71 39.46 20.05
C LEU A 1111 7.73 39.19 21.16
N MET A 1112 8.78 38.40 20.88
CA MET A 1112 9.89 38.15 21.81
C MET A 1112 11.02 39.17 21.71
N LEU A 1113 10.99 40.03 20.69
CA LEU A 1113 12.03 41.03 20.45
C LEU A 1113 11.62 42.40 21.00
N PRO A 1114 12.56 43.15 21.60
CA PRO A 1114 12.25 44.48 22.10
C PRO A 1114 11.99 45.45 20.95
N GLY A 1115 10.89 46.21 21.01
CA GLY A 1115 10.58 47.26 20.03
C GLY A 1115 9.24 47.06 19.31
N PRO A 1116 8.90 47.95 18.36
CA PRO A 1116 7.63 47.91 17.65
C PRO A 1116 7.57 46.74 16.64
N ALA A 1117 7.00 45.62 17.08
CA ALA A 1117 6.83 44.39 16.29
C ALA A 1117 6.21 44.57 14.89
N PRO A 1118 5.20 45.45 14.66
CA PRO A 1118 4.66 45.68 13.33
C PRO A 1118 5.69 46.26 12.34
N VAL A 1119 6.53 47.20 12.81
CA VAL A 1119 7.55 47.86 11.97
C VAL A 1119 8.68 46.87 11.66
N LEU A 1120 9.04 46.03 12.63
CA LEU A 1120 10.04 44.98 12.43
C LEU A 1120 9.55 43.88 11.48
N HIS A 1121 8.25 43.51 11.52
CA HIS A 1121 7.63 42.59 10.55
C HIS A 1121 7.76 43.12 9.11
N GLN A 1122 7.46 44.40 8.88
CA GLN A 1122 7.59 45.04 7.56
C GLN A 1122 9.04 45.06 7.07
N LEU A 1123 9.99 45.34 7.96
CA LEU A 1123 11.41 45.31 7.63
C LEU A 1123 11.90 43.91 7.21
N ILE A 1124 11.41 42.86 7.86
CA ILE A 1124 11.80 41.47 7.55
C ILE A 1124 11.17 41.00 6.24
N THR A 1125 9.85 41.13 6.13
CA THR A 1125 9.09 40.58 4.99
C THR A 1125 9.22 41.46 3.74
N GLY A 1126 9.31 42.78 3.91
CA GLY A 1126 9.41 43.74 2.81
C GLY A 1126 10.84 43.95 2.29
N HIS A 1127 11.86 43.84 3.15
CA HIS A 1127 13.27 44.11 2.77
C HIS A 1127 14.21 42.92 2.92
N GLY A 1128 13.69 41.74 3.28
CA GLY A 1128 14.47 40.49 3.30
C GLY A 1128 15.59 40.48 4.34
N LEU A 1129 15.38 41.15 5.48
CA LEU A 1129 16.38 41.21 6.55
C LEU A 1129 16.74 39.80 7.05
N PRO A 1130 18.02 39.40 7.04
CA PRO A 1130 18.43 38.06 7.51
C PRO A 1130 18.20 37.89 9.01
N ALA A 1131 17.79 36.69 9.44
CA ALA A 1131 17.49 36.34 10.84
C ALA A 1131 18.57 36.74 11.84
N ALA A 1132 19.85 36.60 11.46
CA ALA A 1132 20.99 36.99 12.28
C ALA A 1132 21.04 38.49 12.66
N THR A 1133 20.27 39.33 11.97
CA THR A 1133 20.24 40.79 12.20
C THR A 1133 19.02 41.26 12.99
N TRP A 1134 18.03 40.38 13.24
CA TRP A 1134 16.74 40.77 13.81
C TRP A 1134 16.84 41.32 15.23
N SER A 1135 17.56 40.65 16.14
CA SER A 1135 17.72 41.12 17.53
C SER A 1135 18.39 42.49 17.59
N ARG A 1136 19.30 42.76 16.65
CA ARG A 1136 19.98 44.06 16.55
C ARG A 1136 19.07 45.13 15.95
N ALA A 1137 18.30 44.79 14.92
CA ALA A 1137 17.31 45.69 14.33
C ALA A 1137 16.25 46.07 15.37
N ALA A 1138 15.75 45.09 16.10
CA ALA A 1138 14.83 45.26 17.22
C ALA A 1138 15.39 46.20 18.30
N ALA A 1139 16.62 45.97 18.77
CA ALA A 1139 17.27 46.83 19.75
C ALA A 1139 17.45 48.29 19.27
N LEU A 1140 17.74 48.50 17.99
CA LEU A 1140 17.84 49.84 17.41
C LEU A 1140 16.47 50.54 17.31
N LEU A 1141 15.42 49.81 16.90
CA LEU A 1141 14.04 50.34 16.87
C LEU A 1141 13.54 50.66 18.29
N ALA A 1142 13.83 49.79 19.26
CA ALA A 1142 13.53 50.02 20.68
C ALA A 1142 14.27 51.24 21.26
N GLY A 1143 15.47 51.53 20.74
CA GLY A 1143 16.24 52.75 21.05
C GLY A 1143 15.71 54.02 20.36
N GLY A 1144 14.61 53.93 19.59
CA GLY A 1144 13.98 55.06 18.91
C GLY A 1144 14.53 55.38 17.52
N GLU A 1145 15.35 54.50 16.92
CA GLU A 1145 15.80 54.70 15.54
C GLU A 1145 14.69 54.41 14.53
N SER A 1146 14.66 55.17 13.43
CA SER A 1146 13.73 54.92 12.33
C SER A 1146 14.15 53.71 11.50
N ALA A 1147 13.18 53.04 10.89
CA ALA A 1147 13.38 51.85 10.05
C ALA A 1147 14.47 52.04 8.97
N ASP A 1148 14.52 53.19 8.32
CA ASP A 1148 15.52 53.51 7.27
C ASP A 1148 16.96 53.57 7.82
N ARG A 1149 17.15 54.12 9.03
CA ARG A 1149 18.47 54.20 9.67
C ARG A 1149 18.97 52.82 10.11
N VAL A 1150 18.07 51.95 10.53
CA VAL A 1150 18.38 50.56 10.90
C VAL A 1150 18.91 49.79 9.69
N LEU A 1151 18.25 49.89 8.53
CA LEU A 1151 18.71 49.25 7.28
C LEU A 1151 20.09 49.76 6.84
N LEU A 1152 20.30 51.08 6.84
CA LEU A 1152 21.58 51.69 6.44
C LEU A 1152 22.77 51.23 7.32
N ARG A 1153 22.55 51.05 8.62
CA ARG A 1153 23.59 50.57 9.55
C ARG A 1153 23.92 49.08 9.38
N LEU A 1154 22.94 48.28 8.97
CA LEU A 1154 23.16 46.84 8.75
C LEU A 1154 23.88 46.57 7.43
N TRP A 1155 23.67 47.40 6.40
CA TRP A 1155 24.35 47.23 5.09
C TRP A 1155 25.76 47.84 4.99
N SER A 1156 26.10 48.84 5.80
CA SER A 1156 27.39 49.54 5.72
C SER A 1156 28.62 48.75 6.24
N ARG A 1157 28.46 47.55 6.81
CA ARG A 1157 29.56 46.71 7.31
C ARG A 1157 29.98 45.56 6.38
N GLY A 1158 29.38 45.44 5.19
CA GLY A 1158 29.59 44.31 4.27
C GLY A 1158 30.78 44.39 3.30
N GLY A 1159 31.81 45.23 3.52
CA GLY A 1159 32.92 45.31 2.56
C GLY A 1159 34.26 45.81 3.10
N ALA A 1160 35.23 44.89 3.26
CA ALA A 1160 36.64 44.99 2.82
C ALA A 1160 37.45 43.75 3.32
N PRO A 1161 38.29 43.11 2.47
CA PRO A 1161 39.22 42.06 2.87
C PRO A 1161 40.54 42.65 3.39
N THR A 1162 41.14 42.10 4.45
CA THR A 1162 42.55 42.35 4.80
C THR A 1162 43.25 41.10 5.33
N ALA A 1163 44.52 41.02 4.98
CA ALA A 1163 45.42 39.88 5.03
C ALA A 1163 46.08 39.63 6.40
N ALA A 1164 46.65 38.42 6.52
CA ALA A 1164 47.78 37.96 7.34
C ALA A 1164 48.24 38.79 8.55
N THR A 1165 48.30 38.17 9.72
CA THR A 1165 49.52 37.79 10.49
C THR A 1165 49.15 37.44 11.94
N GLY A 1166 49.73 36.36 12.47
CA GLY A 1166 49.62 35.93 13.87
C GLY A 1166 49.28 34.47 14.03
#